data_AF-A0A6J8F0Z5-F1
#
_entry.id   AF-A0A6J8F0Z5-F1
#
_cell.length_a   1.000
_cell.length_b   1.000
_cell.length_c   1.000
_cell.angle_alpha   90.00
_cell.angle_beta   90.00
_cell.angle_gamma   90.00
#
_symmetry.space_group_name_H-M   'P 1'
#
loop_
_entity.id
_entity.type
_entity.pdbx_description
1 polymer ?
#
loop_
_entity_poly.entity_id
_entity_poly.type
_entity_poly.pdbx_seq_one_letter_code
_entity_poly.pdbx_strand_id
1 'polypeptide(L)'
;MLFILPRLCRQHLRTYVQSNIRQLTTGQPNVCIVGAGPAGFYTAQQILKGNPNAVVDIYEKLPVPFGLVRYGVAPDHPEVKNVINTFTQTASKDRCTFIGNVTIGKDISIADLQKAYSAVVLSYGADNDRLLGVPGENLKNVISARSFVGWYNGLPQDIDLQVNLDTDRAVIIGHGNVALDVARILLMPIDLLKKTDISQHSLDALSKSRIKEVTVIGRRGPLQVAFTIKELREMIRLPDCKPVLSEEDFIGVDKLIQDLPRPRRRLTELMYKTCMEPTEKDLKLWETAKKSWSLSFCMSPLEIFGDKYVTGLKLGINKLQGEDLVKQSAILTDQTVDMSCGLVLRSIGYKSLVIDPDIPFDTKSGTIPNKDSRVEGKTGMYCTGWVSTGPVGVILTTMNQAFETGKTVVKDINDGILDLTKHGRGDIFNILNSKGVQTVSFKDWGNIDQFEVKQGEDVGKPREKMVDISQMVAIKRLKHALPRTPKRRSATLAAYLQHTKSPAVEILRQAEVVSPPEDQMDMAIEKVALEDIKTAIGSCKTKRSKDSVTSMNVLVASISGEKVAETRCLKSLAKKLGLPILNENDAYDENNVHVYDYISDIVDVTLCNKEDNVHKISRLKKDCGECGIKKLELLPEETDDLDTAQIVRWERFEKEDIKVKGNKTIKKLVLVKKENQSCRTIFTFFRTFKIISATPA
;
A
#
# COMPACT_ATOMS: atom_id res chain seq x y z
N MET A 1 -48.01 1.35 40.06
CA MET A 1 -46.94 1.64 39.08
C MET A 1 -45.64 0.92 39.46
N LEU A 2 -45.67 -0.41 39.71
CA LEU A 2 -44.52 -1.16 40.26
C LEU A 2 -44.38 -2.61 39.73
N PHE A 3 -45.00 -2.93 38.59
CA PHE A 3 -44.96 -4.28 37.99
C PHE A 3 -44.31 -4.37 36.59
N ILE A 4 -43.74 -3.28 36.06
CA ILE A 4 -43.25 -3.22 34.66
C ILE A 4 -41.71 -3.40 34.56
N LEU A 5 -40.95 -3.13 35.62
CA LEU A 5 -39.48 -3.22 35.62
C LEU A 5 -38.88 -4.64 35.47
N PRO A 6 -39.46 -5.75 35.99
CA PRO A 6 -38.79 -7.06 35.91
C PRO A 6 -38.86 -7.71 34.51
N ARG A 7 -39.82 -7.32 33.66
CA ARG A 7 -40.05 -7.95 32.34
C ARG A 7 -39.13 -7.42 31.26
N LEU A 8 -38.93 -6.10 31.19
CA LEU A 8 -37.99 -5.45 30.26
C LEU A 8 -36.54 -5.87 30.53
N CYS A 9 -36.17 -5.99 31.81
CA CYS A 9 -34.83 -6.43 32.20
C CYS A 9 -34.59 -7.92 31.87
N ARG A 10 -35.57 -8.81 32.09
CA ARG A 10 -35.47 -10.24 31.68
C ARG A 10 -35.41 -10.44 30.18
N GLN A 11 -36.08 -9.61 29.40
CA GLN A 11 -36.09 -9.73 27.93
C GLN A 11 -34.76 -9.25 27.35
N HIS A 12 -34.21 -8.13 27.83
CA HIS A 12 -32.85 -7.71 27.45
C HIS A 12 -31.77 -8.67 27.95
N LEU A 13 -31.90 -9.22 29.17
CA LEU A 13 -30.97 -10.23 29.67
C LEU A 13 -31.07 -11.53 28.86
N ARG A 14 -32.27 -11.96 28.44
CA ARG A 14 -32.45 -13.12 27.55
C ARG A 14 -31.85 -12.88 26.17
N THR A 15 -32.05 -11.72 25.56
CA THR A 15 -31.45 -11.41 24.25
C THR A 15 -29.93 -11.31 24.35
N TYR A 16 -29.40 -10.72 25.42
CA TYR A 16 -27.97 -10.60 25.69
C TYR A 16 -27.32 -11.96 26.01
N VAL A 17 -28.00 -12.80 26.78
CA VAL A 17 -27.55 -14.17 27.08
C VAL A 17 -27.72 -15.08 25.85
N GLN A 18 -28.77 -14.93 25.04
CA GLN A 18 -28.93 -15.66 23.78
C GLN A 18 -27.92 -15.22 22.72
N SER A 19 -27.56 -13.92 22.65
CA SER A 19 -26.50 -13.44 21.76
C SER A 19 -25.14 -13.95 22.20
N ASN A 20 -24.85 -13.97 23.50
CA ASN A 20 -23.58 -14.48 24.04
C ASN A 20 -23.51 -16.02 24.02
N ILE A 21 -24.61 -16.74 24.20
CA ILE A 21 -24.68 -18.20 24.04
C ILE A 21 -24.60 -18.59 22.56
N ARG A 22 -25.22 -17.83 21.64
CA ARG A 22 -24.94 -17.98 20.20
C ARG A 22 -23.46 -17.74 19.91
N GLN A 23 -22.86 -16.69 20.46
CA GLN A 23 -21.41 -16.42 20.31
C GLN A 23 -20.51 -17.53 20.85
N LEU A 24 -20.95 -18.28 21.87
CA LEU A 24 -20.24 -19.43 22.42
C LEU A 24 -20.50 -20.74 21.66
N THR A 25 -21.49 -20.78 20.76
CA THR A 25 -21.90 -21.98 20.01
C THR A 25 -21.71 -21.88 18.49
N THR A 26 -21.53 -20.67 17.94
CA THR A 26 -21.20 -20.45 16.53
C THR A 26 -19.71 -20.19 16.38
N GLY A 27 -19.02 -20.99 15.57
CA GLY A 27 -17.59 -20.82 15.32
C GLY A 27 -17.22 -19.45 14.76
N GLN A 28 -15.93 -19.11 14.80
CA GLN A 28 -15.41 -17.82 14.33
C GLN A 28 -15.52 -17.73 12.79
N PRO A 29 -16.20 -16.71 12.22
CA PRO A 29 -16.28 -16.58 10.76
C PRO A 29 -14.92 -16.26 10.16
N ASN A 30 -14.34 -17.20 9.42
CA ASN A 30 -13.08 -17.01 8.70
C ASN A 30 -13.38 -16.66 7.25
N VAL A 31 -12.98 -15.46 6.81
CA VAL A 31 -13.20 -14.98 5.43
C VAL A 31 -11.87 -14.78 4.71
N CYS A 32 -11.75 -15.39 3.54
CA CYS A 32 -10.63 -15.18 2.62
C CYS A 32 -11.01 -14.15 1.54
N ILE A 33 -10.10 -13.25 1.22
CA ILE A 33 -10.21 -12.29 0.12
C ILE A 33 -9.03 -12.51 -0.84
N VAL A 34 -9.31 -12.72 -2.12
CA VAL A 34 -8.30 -12.99 -3.16
C VAL A 34 -8.06 -11.72 -3.99
N GLY A 35 -6.95 -11.05 -3.73
CA GLY A 35 -6.50 -9.81 -4.37
C GLY A 35 -6.54 -8.62 -3.42
N ALA A 36 -5.41 -7.93 -3.24
CA ALA A 36 -5.25 -6.81 -2.31
C ALA A 36 -5.42 -5.44 -2.98
N GLY A 37 -6.27 -5.33 -4.00
CA GLY A 37 -6.66 -4.05 -4.59
C GLY A 37 -7.78 -3.33 -3.79
N PRO A 38 -8.32 -2.21 -4.30
CA PRO A 38 -9.42 -1.48 -3.66
C PRO A 38 -10.63 -2.37 -3.33
N ALA A 39 -11.02 -3.23 -4.28
CA ALA A 39 -12.14 -4.14 -4.11
C ALA A 39 -11.95 -5.03 -2.87
N GLY A 40 -10.78 -5.65 -2.73
CA GLY A 40 -10.48 -6.50 -1.59
C GLY A 40 -10.45 -5.75 -0.26
N PHE A 41 -9.75 -4.60 -0.21
CA PHE A 41 -9.65 -3.83 1.03
C PHE A 41 -10.97 -3.20 1.48
N TYR A 42 -11.78 -2.68 0.57
CA TYR A 42 -13.10 -2.13 0.93
C TYR A 42 -14.06 -3.23 1.38
N THR A 43 -14.01 -4.44 0.78
CA THR A 43 -14.78 -5.57 1.28
C THR A 43 -14.30 -6.01 2.66
N ALA A 44 -12.98 -6.10 2.89
CA ALA A 44 -12.41 -6.38 4.20
C ALA A 44 -12.88 -5.36 5.26
N GLN A 45 -12.81 -4.07 4.92
CA GLN A 45 -13.24 -2.98 5.79
C GLN A 45 -14.71 -3.15 6.19
N GLN A 46 -15.58 -3.44 5.23
CA GLN A 46 -17.01 -3.57 5.46
C GLN A 46 -17.36 -4.82 6.28
N ILE A 47 -16.70 -5.95 6.03
CA ILE A 47 -16.89 -7.19 6.81
C ILE A 47 -16.45 -6.97 8.27
N LEU A 48 -15.26 -6.41 8.47
CA LEU A 48 -14.72 -6.15 9.82
C LEU A 48 -15.57 -5.15 10.61
N LYS A 49 -16.23 -4.21 9.91
CA LYS A 49 -17.20 -3.26 10.50
C LYS A 49 -18.53 -3.93 10.81
N GLY A 50 -19.02 -4.80 9.93
CA GLY A 50 -20.34 -5.42 10.02
C GLY A 50 -20.43 -6.64 10.94
N ASN A 51 -19.31 -7.33 11.19
CA ASN A 51 -19.25 -8.47 12.11
C ASN A 51 -18.04 -8.37 13.06
N PRO A 52 -18.24 -8.20 14.38
CA PRO A 52 -17.16 -8.09 15.37
C PRO A 52 -16.29 -9.33 15.52
N ASN A 53 -16.80 -10.52 15.17
CA ASN A 53 -16.12 -11.80 15.36
C ASN A 53 -15.41 -12.29 14.10
N ALA A 54 -15.76 -11.75 12.93
CA ALA A 54 -15.16 -12.16 11.66
C ALA A 54 -13.65 -11.88 11.61
N VAL A 55 -12.90 -12.83 11.08
CA VAL A 55 -11.47 -12.68 10.75
C VAL A 55 -11.34 -12.67 9.23
N VAL A 56 -10.53 -11.76 8.72
CA VAL A 56 -10.33 -11.56 7.29
C VAL A 56 -8.86 -11.77 6.93
N ASP A 57 -8.59 -12.71 6.03
CA ASP A 57 -7.28 -12.91 5.44
C ASP A 57 -7.30 -12.42 3.97
N ILE A 58 -6.37 -11.55 3.59
CA ILE A 58 -6.25 -10.98 2.24
C ILE A 58 -5.02 -11.57 1.57
N TYR A 59 -5.23 -12.37 0.52
CA TYR A 59 -4.17 -12.97 -0.29
C TYR A 59 -3.83 -12.07 -1.49
N GLU A 60 -2.55 -12.00 -1.84
CA GLU A 60 -2.06 -11.22 -2.97
C GLU A 60 -0.92 -11.95 -3.67
N LYS A 61 -0.94 -11.96 -5.01
CA LYS A 61 0.11 -12.61 -5.81
C LYS A 61 1.45 -11.89 -5.71
N LEU A 62 1.43 -10.57 -5.52
CA LEU A 62 2.63 -9.76 -5.34
C LEU A 62 3.05 -9.68 -3.86
N PRO A 63 4.34 -9.43 -3.57
CA PRO A 63 4.81 -9.10 -2.21
C PRO A 63 4.17 -7.83 -1.61
N VAL A 64 3.64 -6.94 -2.45
CA VAL A 64 3.12 -5.63 -2.05
C VAL A 64 1.62 -5.52 -2.36
N PRO A 65 0.83 -4.87 -1.48
CA PRO A 65 -0.61 -4.70 -1.65
C PRO A 65 -0.98 -3.51 -2.56
N PHE A 66 -2.28 -3.21 -2.59
CA PHE A 66 -2.96 -2.03 -3.17
C PHE A 66 -3.27 -2.10 -4.67
N GLY A 67 -2.77 -3.12 -5.38
CA GLY A 67 -3.10 -3.39 -6.78
C GLY A 67 -2.99 -2.15 -7.66
N LEU A 68 -4.03 -1.83 -8.43
CA LEU A 68 -4.03 -0.69 -9.35
C LEU A 68 -3.95 0.69 -8.69
N VAL A 69 -4.13 0.84 -7.38
CA VAL A 69 -3.82 2.14 -6.73
C VAL A 69 -2.32 2.41 -6.79
N ARG A 70 -1.52 1.36 -6.61
CA ARG A 70 -0.07 1.43 -6.73
C ARG A 70 0.39 1.36 -8.19
N TYR A 71 -0.15 0.40 -8.95
CA TYR A 71 0.36 0.04 -10.29
C TYR A 71 -0.44 0.60 -11.47
N GLY A 72 -1.61 1.19 -11.23
CA GLY A 72 -2.51 1.71 -12.27
C GLY A 72 -2.63 3.23 -12.24
N VAL A 73 -3.01 3.80 -11.09
CA VAL A 73 -3.13 5.25 -10.91
C VAL A 73 -1.82 5.93 -11.31
N ALA A 74 -1.91 6.92 -12.18
CA ALA A 74 -0.76 7.61 -12.73
C ALA A 74 0.09 8.26 -11.61
N PRO A 75 1.42 8.35 -11.79
CA PRO A 75 2.32 8.86 -10.76
C PRO A 75 2.10 10.36 -10.47
N ASP A 76 1.52 11.09 -11.42
CA ASP A 76 1.14 12.50 -11.28
C ASP A 76 -0.27 12.70 -10.68
N HIS A 77 -0.93 11.62 -10.26
CA HIS A 77 -2.17 11.63 -9.45
C HIS A 77 -1.96 11.08 -8.03
N PRO A 78 -1.02 11.62 -7.24
CA PRO A 78 -0.75 11.12 -5.89
C PRO A 78 -1.97 11.23 -4.96
N GLU A 79 -2.85 12.21 -5.18
CA GLU A 79 -4.05 12.43 -4.36
C GLU A 79 -5.05 11.28 -4.47
N VAL A 80 -5.10 10.59 -5.61
CA VAL A 80 -5.95 9.41 -5.79
C VAL A 80 -5.38 8.22 -5.02
N LYS A 81 -4.05 8.17 -4.81
CA LYS A 81 -3.37 7.13 -4.04
C LYS A 81 -3.59 7.25 -2.53
N ASN A 82 -4.13 8.37 -2.03
CA ASN A 82 -4.41 8.60 -0.60
C ASN A 82 -5.35 7.56 0.03
N VAL A 83 -6.15 6.84 -0.76
CA VAL A 83 -6.98 5.73 -0.27
C VAL A 83 -6.14 4.61 0.37
N ILE A 84 -4.84 4.52 0.06
CA ILE A 84 -3.88 3.62 0.72
C ILE A 84 -3.90 3.81 2.23
N ASN A 85 -4.08 5.04 2.75
CA ASN A 85 -4.12 5.28 4.19
C ASN A 85 -5.27 4.50 4.88
N THR A 86 -6.45 4.47 4.24
CA THR A 86 -7.61 3.70 4.72
C THR A 86 -7.36 2.19 4.64
N PHE A 87 -6.67 1.73 3.60
CA PHE A 87 -6.32 0.32 3.43
C PHE A 87 -5.30 -0.12 4.48
N THR A 88 -4.30 0.70 4.75
CA THR A 88 -3.32 0.50 5.83
C THR A 88 -4.00 0.42 7.19
N GLN A 89 -4.93 1.32 7.51
CA GLN A 89 -5.73 1.24 8.75
C GLN A 89 -6.53 -0.06 8.85
N THR A 90 -7.05 -0.56 7.72
CA THR A 90 -7.79 -1.82 7.68
C THR A 90 -6.87 -3.02 7.88
N ALA A 91 -5.69 -3.02 7.26
CA ALA A 91 -4.67 -4.06 7.38
C ALA A 91 -4.05 -4.12 8.79
N SER A 92 -3.99 -2.99 9.50
CA SER A 92 -3.45 -2.90 10.86
C SER A 92 -4.40 -3.41 11.95
N LYS A 93 -5.63 -3.85 11.62
CA LYS A 93 -6.55 -4.45 12.59
C LYS A 93 -6.10 -5.87 12.94
N ASP A 94 -6.17 -6.25 14.21
CA ASP A 94 -5.79 -7.60 14.68
C ASP A 94 -6.56 -8.74 13.99
N ARG A 95 -7.79 -8.47 13.54
CA ARG A 95 -8.65 -9.42 12.80
C ARG A 95 -8.44 -9.40 11.29
N CYS A 96 -7.45 -8.66 10.79
CA CYS A 96 -7.09 -8.58 9.38
C CYS A 96 -5.66 -9.11 9.20
N THR A 97 -5.43 -9.95 8.20
CA THR A 97 -4.07 -10.45 7.91
C THR A 97 -3.81 -10.42 6.42
N PHE A 98 -2.78 -9.70 6.02
CA PHE A 98 -2.28 -9.72 4.64
C PHE A 98 -1.29 -10.86 4.44
N ILE A 99 -1.44 -11.57 3.33
CA ILE A 99 -0.62 -12.71 2.92
C ILE A 99 -0.23 -12.51 1.45
N GLY A 100 0.82 -11.72 1.24
CA GLY A 100 1.39 -11.44 -0.08
C GLY A 100 2.32 -12.54 -0.58
N ASN A 101 2.70 -12.41 -1.85
CA ASN A 101 3.52 -13.38 -2.59
C ASN A 101 2.90 -14.80 -2.62
N VAL A 102 1.58 -14.88 -2.77
CA VAL A 102 0.82 -16.13 -2.91
C VAL A 102 -0.10 -16.05 -4.11
N THR A 103 0.18 -16.85 -5.13
CA THR A 103 -0.59 -16.93 -6.37
C THR A 103 -1.67 -18.01 -6.27
N ILE A 104 -2.92 -17.60 -6.08
CA ILE A 104 -4.07 -18.51 -6.12
C ILE A 104 -4.22 -19.12 -7.52
N GLY A 105 -4.51 -20.42 -7.59
CA GLY A 105 -4.50 -21.23 -8.81
C GLY A 105 -3.16 -21.89 -9.13
N LYS A 106 -2.07 -21.47 -8.48
CA LYS A 106 -0.73 -22.05 -8.62
C LYS A 106 -0.20 -22.58 -7.29
N ASP A 107 -0.08 -21.70 -6.31
CA ASP A 107 0.47 -22.02 -5.00
C ASP A 107 -0.60 -22.71 -4.13
N ILE A 108 -1.84 -22.22 -4.21
CA ILE A 108 -3.02 -22.73 -3.50
C ILE A 108 -4.22 -22.76 -4.45
N SER A 109 -4.99 -23.85 -4.45
CA SER A 109 -6.21 -23.94 -5.28
C SER A 109 -7.39 -23.22 -4.63
N ILE A 110 -8.40 -22.87 -5.43
CA ILE A 110 -9.67 -22.35 -4.91
C ILE A 110 -10.40 -23.36 -4.04
N ALA A 111 -10.32 -24.65 -4.39
CA ALA A 111 -10.89 -25.72 -3.58
C ALA A 111 -10.28 -25.77 -2.17
N ASP A 112 -8.96 -25.56 -2.04
CA ASP A 112 -8.29 -25.50 -0.73
C ASP A 112 -8.81 -24.31 0.10
N LEU A 113 -9.01 -23.15 -0.53
CA LEU A 113 -9.58 -21.98 0.16
C LEU A 113 -11.04 -22.22 0.59
N GLN A 114 -11.88 -22.82 -0.26
CA GLN A 114 -13.26 -23.14 0.11
C GLN A 114 -13.36 -24.19 1.23
N LYS A 115 -12.37 -25.10 1.32
CA LYS A 115 -12.28 -26.06 2.42
C LYS A 115 -11.89 -25.39 3.72
N ALA A 116 -10.99 -24.41 3.68
CA ALA A 116 -10.40 -23.76 4.84
C ALA A 116 -11.20 -22.56 5.38
N TYR A 117 -12.01 -21.89 4.55
CA TYR A 117 -12.71 -20.64 4.92
C TYR A 117 -14.22 -20.77 4.86
N SER A 118 -14.92 -20.00 5.72
CA SER A 118 -16.38 -19.87 5.72
C SER A 118 -16.88 -19.12 4.49
N ALA A 119 -16.11 -18.13 4.03
CA ALA A 119 -16.37 -17.40 2.78
C ALA A 119 -15.07 -17.12 2.02
N VAL A 120 -15.15 -17.15 0.69
CA VAL A 120 -14.07 -16.74 -0.23
C VAL A 120 -14.60 -15.63 -1.13
N VAL A 121 -13.97 -14.46 -1.08
CA VAL A 121 -14.30 -13.31 -1.93
C VAL A 121 -13.22 -13.14 -3.00
N LEU A 122 -13.62 -13.18 -4.26
CA LEU A 122 -12.75 -12.98 -5.42
C LEU A 122 -12.73 -11.50 -5.81
N SER A 123 -11.57 -10.87 -5.67
CA SER A 123 -11.36 -9.43 -5.91
C SER A 123 -10.08 -9.14 -6.70
N TYR A 124 -9.65 -10.08 -7.55
CA TYR A 124 -8.37 -10.07 -8.26
C TYR A 124 -8.35 -9.18 -9.52
N GLY A 125 -9.39 -8.37 -9.74
CA GLY A 125 -9.40 -7.36 -10.78
C GLY A 125 -9.35 -7.92 -12.21
N ALA A 126 -8.74 -7.18 -13.13
CA ALA A 126 -8.62 -7.53 -14.54
C ALA A 126 -7.18 -7.35 -15.04
N ASP A 127 -6.44 -8.45 -15.09
CA ASP A 127 -5.02 -8.45 -15.41
C ASP A 127 -4.73 -8.56 -16.91
N ASN A 128 -5.70 -8.94 -17.75
CA ASN A 128 -5.53 -9.08 -19.19
C ASN A 128 -5.98 -7.81 -19.96
N ASP A 129 -5.49 -7.62 -21.19
CA ASP A 129 -5.91 -6.54 -22.08
C ASP A 129 -6.75 -7.07 -23.25
N ARG A 130 -7.55 -6.18 -23.85
CA ARG A 130 -8.32 -6.52 -25.04
C ARG A 130 -7.48 -6.32 -26.30
N LEU A 131 -7.54 -7.30 -27.18
CA LEU A 131 -6.97 -7.22 -28.52
C LEU A 131 -7.89 -6.42 -29.45
N LEU A 132 -7.30 -5.70 -30.40
CA LEU A 132 -7.97 -5.02 -31.51
C LEU A 132 -8.52 -6.04 -32.51
N GLY A 133 -7.80 -7.15 -32.72
CA GLY A 133 -8.17 -8.18 -33.69
C GLY A 133 -7.95 -7.76 -35.14
N VAL A 134 -6.93 -6.94 -35.38
CA VAL A 134 -6.60 -6.41 -36.72
C VAL A 134 -5.22 -6.91 -37.19
N PRO A 135 -4.98 -7.01 -38.51
CA PRO A 135 -3.66 -7.32 -39.03
C PRO A 135 -2.58 -6.37 -38.49
N GLY A 136 -1.40 -6.92 -38.19
CA GLY A 136 -0.24 -6.19 -37.67
C GLY A 136 -0.28 -5.79 -36.19
N GLU A 137 -1.31 -6.22 -35.43
CA GLU A 137 -1.37 -5.97 -33.97
C GLU A 137 -0.18 -6.56 -33.18
N ASN A 138 0.53 -7.54 -33.75
CA ASN A 138 1.70 -8.18 -33.14
C ASN A 138 3.05 -7.52 -33.50
N LEU A 139 3.04 -6.42 -34.29
CA LEU A 139 4.26 -5.68 -34.62
C LEU A 139 4.93 -5.11 -33.36
N LYS A 140 6.25 -4.92 -33.40
CA LYS A 140 6.95 -4.28 -32.27
C LYS A 140 6.51 -2.82 -32.12
N ASN A 141 6.48 -2.37 -30.87
CA ASN A 141 5.97 -1.05 -30.46
C ASN A 141 4.45 -0.85 -30.70
N VAL A 142 3.71 -1.95 -30.88
CA VAL A 142 2.28 -2.02 -30.62
C VAL A 142 2.10 -2.60 -29.22
N ILE A 143 1.72 -1.75 -28.27
CA ILE A 143 1.80 -2.04 -26.84
C ILE A 143 0.41 -1.88 -26.23
N SER A 144 0.07 -2.71 -25.24
CA SER A 144 -1.13 -2.46 -24.43
C SER A 144 -0.92 -1.24 -23.53
N ALA A 145 -1.88 -0.33 -23.46
CA ALA A 145 -1.84 0.76 -22.49
C ALA A 145 -1.69 0.24 -21.05
N ARG A 146 -2.25 -0.93 -20.72
CA ARG A 146 -2.07 -1.59 -19.41
C ARG A 146 -0.62 -1.83 -19.09
N SER A 147 0.12 -2.43 -20.04
CA SER A 147 1.53 -2.76 -19.83
C SER A 147 2.41 -1.52 -19.85
N PHE A 148 2.10 -0.52 -20.67
CA PHE A 148 2.80 0.77 -20.60
C PHE A 148 2.58 1.46 -19.25
N VAL A 149 1.37 1.39 -18.69
CA VAL A 149 1.04 1.88 -17.34
C VAL A 149 1.80 1.09 -16.27
N GLY A 150 1.78 -0.23 -16.35
CA GLY A 150 2.53 -1.12 -15.46
C GLY A 150 4.02 -0.80 -15.49
N TRP A 151 4.60 -0.63 -16.68
CA TRP A 151 6.00 -0.27 -16.90
C TRP A 151 6.36 1.03 -16.15
N TYR A 152 5.67 2.15 -16.42
CA TYR A 152 6.02 3.40 -15.75
C TYR A 152 5.73 3.37 -14.24
N ASN A 153 4.73 2.60 -13.80
CA ASN A 153 4.41 2.44 -12.39
C ASN A 153 5.23 1.37 -11.65
N GLY A 154 6.19 0.71 -12.31
CA GLY A 154 7.08 -0.27 -11.70
C GLY A 154 6.39 -1.61 -11.35
N LEU A 155 5.41 -2.03 -12.16
CA LEU A 155 4.83 -3.37 -12.04
C LEU A 155 5.88 -4.41 -12.46
N PRO A 156 6.26 -5.38 -11.60
CA PRO A 156 7.38 -6.29 -11.87
C PRO A 156 7.30 -7.04 -13.20
N GLN A 157 6.10 -7.40 -13.66
CA GLN A 157 5.92 -8.16 -14.90
C GLN A 157 6.14 -7.32 -16.17
N ASP A 158 6.07 -5.98 -16.08
CA ASP A 158 6.16 -5.07 -17.22
C ASP A 158 7.51 -4.31 -17.25
N ILE A 159 8.46 -4.64 -16.35
CA ILE A 159 9.75 -3.94 -16.21
C ILE A 159 10.63 -4.04 -17.47
N ASP A 160 10.60 -5.19 -18.13
CA ASP A 160 11.40 -5.48 -19.33
C ASP A 160 10.69 -5.04 -20.63
N LEU A 161 9.55 -4.35 -20.52
CA LEU A 161 8.79 -3.87 -21.67
C LEU A 161 9.66 -2.98 -22.54
N GLN A 162 9.90 -3.41 -23.78
CA GLN A 162 10.69 -2.68 -24.75
C GLN A 162 9.84 -1.59 -25.40
N VAL A 163 9.88 -0.39 -24.82
CA VAL A 163 9.19 0.79 -25.34
C VAL A 163 10.15 1.61 -26.19
N ASN A 164 9.91 1.68 -27.50
CA ASN A 164 10.69 2.55 -28.38
C ASN A 164 10.03 3.95 -28.43
N LEU A 165 10.69 4.93 -27.83
CA LEU A 165 10.25 6.33 -27.80
C LEU A 165 11.01 7.22 -28.82
N ASP A 166 11.83 6.63 -29.69
CA ASP A 166 12.58 7.33 -30.75
C ASP A 166 11.70 7.59 -31.99
N THR A 167 10.55 8.22 -31.78
CA THR A 167 9.56 8.55 -32.82
C THR A 167 8.90 9.88 -32.47
N ASP A 168 8.46 10.65 -33.46
CA ASP A 168 7.79 11.94 -33.22
C ASP A 168 6.31 11.76 -32.81
N ARG A 169 5.63 10.71 -33.29
CA ARG A 169 4.20 10.49 -33.05
C ARG A 169 3.88 9.14 -32.41
N ALA A 170 3.01 9.19 -31.40
CA ALA A 170 2.33 8.04 -30.81
C ALA A 170 0.81 8.10 -31.02
N VAL A 171 0.19 6.95 -31.23
CA VAL A 171 -1.26 6.81 -31.39
C VAL A 171 -1.82 5.96 -30.27
N ILE A 172 -2.90 6.42 -29.63
CA ILE A 172 -3.59 5.69 -28.58
C ILE A 172 -5.00 5.35 -29.06
N ILE A 173 -5.37 4.08 -29.04
CA ILE A 173 -6.70 3.62 -29.45
C ILE A 173 -7.61 3.50 -28.22
N GLY A 174 -8.64 4.34 -28.15
CA GLY A 174 -9.66 4.36 -27.09
C GLY A 174 -9.76 5.72 -26.38
N HIS A 175 -10.99 6.19 -26.12
CA HIS A 175 -11.25 7.45 -25.41
C HIS A 175 -11.60 7.23 -23.93
N GLY A 176 -10.74 6.55 -23.17
CA GLY A 176 -10.90 6.36 -21.72
C GLY A 176 -9.90 7.19 -20.89
N ASN A 177 -10.06 7.22 -19.56
CA ASN A 177 -9.10 7.91 -18.67
C ASN A 177 -7.68 7.38 -18.82
N VAL A 178 -7.51 6.05 -18.94
CA VAL A 178 -6.20 5.41 -19.16
C VAL A 178 -5.51 5.95 -20.42
N ALA A 179 -6.28 6.24 -21.48
CA ALA A 179 -5.71 6.81 -22.70
C ALA A 179 -5.17 8.23 -22.46
N LEU A 180 -5.88 9.04 -21.66
CA LEU A 180 -5.41 10.36 -21.27
C LEU A 180 -4.22 10.29 -20.30
N ASP A 181 -4.19 9.32 -19.39
CA ASP A 181 -3.03 9.12 -18.50
C ASP A 181 -1.77 8.79 -19.30
N VAL A 182 -1.87 7.87 -20.25
CA VAL A 182 -0.74 7.51 -21.11
C VAL A 182 -0.33 8.69 -22.00
N ALA A 183 -1.27 9.41 -22.59
CA ALA A 183 -0.96 10.63 -23.36
C ALA A 183 -0.24 11.67 -22.50
N ARG A 184 -0.71 11.88 -21.27
CA ARG A 184 -0.13 12.83 -20.33
C ARG A 184 1.29 12.45 -19.94
N ILE A 185 1.56 11.19 -19.61
CA ILE A 185 2.92 10.72 -19.27
C ILE A 185 3.89 10.86 -20.46
N LEU A 186 3.45 10.57 -21.69
CA LEU A 186 4.29 10.73 -22.88
C LEU A 186 4.67 12.19 -23.17
N LEU A 187 3.78 13.12 -22.83
CA LEU A 187 3.92 14.53 -23.19
C LEU A 187 4.46 15.40 -22.05
N MET A 188 4.23 15.03 -20.79
CA MET A 188 4.57 15.84 -19.63
C MET A 188 6.07 16.21 -19.59
N PRO A 189 6.41 17.47 -19.23
CA PRO A 189 7.79 17.85 -18.98
C PRO A 189 8.46 16.97 -17.91
N ILE A 190 9.69 16.53 -18.19
CA ILE A 190 10.45 15.62 -17.32
C ILE A 190 10.69 16.22 -15.93
N ASP A 191 10.84 17.55 -15.83
CA ASP A 191 11.02 18.24 -14.54
C ASP A 191 9.83 18.11 -13.59
N LEU A 192 8.64 17.84 -14.12
CA LEU A 192 7.44 17.54 -13.32
C LEU A 192 7.40 16.06 -12.96
N LEU A 193 7.63 15.17 -13.93
CA LEU A 193 7.61 13.71 -13.70
C LEU A 193 8.66 13.26 -12.70
N LYS A 194 9.87 13.86 -12.70
CA LYS A 194 10.96 13.46 -11.79
C LYS A 194 10.63 13.66 -10.30
N LYS A 195 9.57 14.40 -9.97
CA LYS A 195 9.10 14.64 -8.59
C LYS A 195 7.98 13.69 -8.16
N THR A 196 7.59 12.76 -9.03
CA THR A 196 6.51 11.79 -8.79
C THR A 196 7.06 10.42 -8.37
N ASP A 197 6.18 9.44 -8.11
CA ASP A 197 6.56 8.05 -7.82
C ASP A 197 6.73 7.17 -9.08
N ILE A 198 6.90 7.79 -10.25
CA ILE A 198 7.23 7.10 -11.51
C ILE A 198 8.52 6.30 -11.34
N SER A 199 8.64 5.11 -11.92
CA SER A 199 9.86 4.30 -11.79
C SER A 199 11.06 4.92 -12.54
N GLN A 200 12.27 4.80 -11.97
CA GLN A 200 13.45 5.47 -12.53
C GLN A 200 13.77 5.03 -13.97
N HIS A 201 13.71 3.73 -14.26
CA HIS A 201 13.99 3.21 -15.61
C HIS A 201 13.07 3.80 -16.69
N SER A 202 11.78 4.01 -16.35
CA SER A 202 10.82 4.61 -17.28
C SER A 202 11.04 6.12 -17.44
N LEU A 203 11.41 6.81 -16.36
CA LEU A 203 11.79 8.22 -16.40
C LEU A 203 13.02 8.44 -17.28
N ASP A 204 14.03 7.57 -17.18
CA ASP A 204 15.24 7.61 -18.00
C ASP A 204 14.91 7.42 -19.49
N ALA A 205 14.00 6.51 -19.82
CA ALA A 205 13.52 6.31 -21.19
C ALA A 205 12.73 7.53 -21.69
N LEU A 206 11.80 8.06 -20.89
CA LEU A 206 11.01 9.25 -21.21
C LEU A 206 11.89 10.49 -21.40
N SER A 207 12.98 10.62 -20.65
CA SER A 207 13.94 11.73 -20.79
C SER A 207 14.62 11.79 -22.16
N LYS A 208 14.67 10.65 -22.87
CA LYS A 208 15.24 10.50 -24.22
C LYS A 208 14.17 10.45 -25.31
N SER A 209 12.90 10.56 -24.94
CA SER A 209 11.76 10.48 -25.87
C SER A 209 11.83 11.59 -26.91
N ARG A 210 11.55 11.25 -28.18
CA ARG A 210 11.35 12.23 -29.26
C ARG A 210 9.88 12.53 -29.52
N ILE A 211 8.96 11.94 -28.76
CA ILE A 211 7.53 12.11 -28.98
C ILE A 211 7.13 13.57 -28.75
N LYS A 212 6.56 14.17 -29.79
CA LYS A 212 6.00 15.52 -29.80
C LYS A 212 4.49 15.51 -30.02
N GLU A 213 3.94 14.44 -30.58
CA GLU A 213 2.54 14.34 -30.94
C GLU A 213 1.91 13.06 -30.41
N VAL A 214 0.77 13.19 -29.72
CA VAL A 214 -0.06 12.05 -29.32
C VAL A 214 -1.47 12.20 -29.87
N THR A 215 -1.92 11.23 -30.66
CA THR A 215 -3.30 11.20 -31.19
C THR A 215 -4.11 10.13 -30.49
N VAL A 216 -5.21 10.53 -29.84
CA VAL A 216 -6.12 9.60 -29.17
C VAL A 216 -7.35 9.37 -30.04
N ILE A 217 -7.50 8.14 -30.54
CA ILE A 217 -8.49 7.76 -31.53
C ILE A 217 -9.66 7.02 -30.88
N GLY A 218 -10.87 7.48 -31.13
CA GLY A 218 -12.10 6.82 -30.71
C GLY A 218 -12.95 6.42 -31.90
N ARG A 219 -13.51 5.20 -31.84
CA ARG A 219 -14.45 4.70 -32.86
C ARG A 219 -15.78 5.44 -32.91
N ARG A 220 -16.11 6.25 -31.91
CA ARG A 220 -17.37 7.01 -31.80
C ARG A 220 -17.09 8.51 -31.70
N GLY A 221 -18.14 9.31 -31.62
CA GLY A 221 -18.09 10.77 -31.55
C GLY A 221 -17.83 11.34 -30.15
N PRO A 222 -17.76 12.69 -30.05
CA PRO A 222 -17.50 13.41 -28.79
C PRO A 222 -18.54 13.11 -27.70
N LEU A 223 -19.78 12.79 -28.07
CA LEU A 223 -20.85 12.45 -27.12
C LEU A 223 -20.71 11.06 -26.51
N GLN A 224 -19.74 10.24 -26.94
CA GLN A 224 -19.53 8.88 -26.41
C GLN A 224 -18.14 8.65 -25.77
N VAL A 225 -17.34 9.70 -25.57
CA VAL A 225 -16.07 9.59 -24.81
C VAL A 225 -16.29 9.00 -23.42
N ALA A 226 -15.36 8.19 -22.94
CA ALA A 226 -15.44 7.53 -21.62
C ALA A 226 -14.54 8.19 -20.57
N PHE A 227 -13.64 9.10 -20.96
CA PHE A 227 -12.86 9.88 -20.02
C PHE A 227 -13.73 10.89 -19.26
N THR A 228 -13.27 11.28 -18.07
CA THR A 228 -13.95 12.23 -17.19
C THR A 228 -13.37 13.64 -17.32
N ILE A 229 -14.12 14.63 -16.80
CA ILE A 229 -13.81 16.05 -16.99
C ILE A 229 -12.51 16.50 -16.31
N LYS A 230 -12.11 15.83 -15.22
CA LYS A 230 -10.89 16.16 -14.48
C LYS A 230 -9.66 15.90 -15.37
N GLU A 231 -9.61 14.72 -15.95
CA GLU A 231 -8.52 14.19 -16.76
C GLU A 231 -8.41 14.97 -18.08
N LEU A 232 -9.54 15.30 -18.71
CA LEU A 232 -9.55 16.19 -19.88
C LEU A 232 -9.01 17.58 -19.53
N ARG A 233 -9.42 18.16 -18.40
CA ARG A 233 -8.96 19.49 -17.98
C ARG A 233 -7.46 19.51 -17.72
N GLU A 234 -6.91 18.45 -17.14
CA GLU A 234 -5.47 18.30 -16.92
C GLU A 234 -4.72 18.18 -18.25
N MET A 235 -5.25 17.46 -19.24
CA MET A 235 -4.69 17.41 -20.59
C MET A 235 -4.68 18.78 -21.29
N ILE A 236 -5.78 19.55 -21.19
CA ILE A 236 -5.86 20.91 -21.76
C ILE A 236 -4.85 21.86 -21.11
N ARG A 237 -4.57 21.68 -19.81
CA ARG A 237 -3.66 22.51 -19.03
C ARG A 237 -2.23 21.97 -18.97
N LEU A 238 -1.93 20.92 -19.71
CA LEU A 238 -0.62 20.29 -19.70
C LEU A 238 0.44 21.29 -20.18
N PRO A 239 1.48 21.60 -19.40
CA PRO A 239 2.49 22.57 -19.81
C PRO A 239 3.23 22.16 -21.08
N ASP A 240 3.58 23.15 -21.91
CA ASP A 240 4.29 22.98 -23.19
C ASP A 240 3.56 22.06 -24.20
N CYS A 241 2.23 21.93 -24.06
CA CYS A 241 1.40 21.09 -24.91
C CYS A 241 0.16 21.85 -25.41
N LYS A 242 -0.14 21.75 -26.71
CA LYS A 242 -1.37 22.30 -27.29
C LYS A 242 -2.40 21.20 -27.61
N PRO A 243 -3.71 21.41 -27.33
CA PRO A 243 -4.77 20.58 -27.87
C PRO A 243 -4.98 20.86 -29.36
N VAL A 244 -5.23 19.81 -30.14
CA VAL A 244 -5.58 19.87 -31.56
C VAL A 244 -6.87 19.10 -31.77
N LEU A 245 -7.98 19.81 -31.88
CA LEU A 245 -9.32 19.26 -32.06
C LEU A 245 -9.88 19.74 -33.40
N SER A 246 -10.52 18.87 -34.18
CA SER A 246 -11.12 19.25 -35.45
C SER A 246 -12.45 19.96 -35.21
N GLU A 247 -12.66 21.12 -35.84
CA GLU A 247 -13.93 21.83 -35.77
C GLU A 247 -15.09 20.98 -36.33
N GLU A 248 -14.81 20.16 -37.36
CA GLU A 248 -15.80 19.29 -38.00
C GLU A 248 -16.45 18.30 -37.02
N ASP A 249 -15.70 17.84 -36.02
CA ASP A 249 -16.19 16.89 -35.02
C ASP A 249 -17.22 17.51 -34.05
N PHE A 250 -17.28 18.85 -33.97
CA PHE A 250 -18.14 19.59 -33.04
C PHE A 250 -19.28 20.36 -33.74
N ILE A 251 -19.41 20.26 -35.06
CA ILE A 251 -20.53 20.87 -35.80
C ILE A 251 -21.86 20.33 -35.25
N GLY A 252 -22.73 21.24 -34.79
CA GLY A 252 -24.05 20.90 -34.25
C GLY A 252 -24.05 20.34 -32.82
N VAL A 253 -22.89 20.17 -32.19
CA VAL A 253 -22.80 19.73 -30.78
C VAL A 253 -23.31 20.82 -29.84
N ASP A 254 -23.13 22.09 -30.17
CA ASP A 254 -23.63 23.27 -29.45
C ASP A 254 -25.14 23.18 -29.15
N LYS A 255 -25.91 22.71 -30.13
CA LYS A 255 -27.36 22.54 -30.04
C LYS A 255 -27.78 21.41 -29.10
N LEU A 256 -26.91 20.44 -28.89
CA LEU A 256 -27.20 19.23 -28.10
C LEU A 256 -26.76 19.38 -26.64
N ILE A 257 -25.80 20.26 -26.35
CA ILE A 257 -25.17 20.40 -25.04
C ILE A 257 -26.19 20.62 -23.91
N GLN A 258 -27.18 21.49 -24.12
CA GLN A 258 -28.10 21.91 -23.06
C GLN A 258 -28.97 20.76 -22.54
N ASP A 259 -29.29 19.79 -23.42
CA ASP A 259 -30.17 18.65 -23.12
C ASP A 259 -29.41 17.48 -22.47
N LEU A 260 -28.09 17.56 -22.34
CA LEU A 260 -27.27 16.50 -21.75
C LEU A 260 -27.36 16.50 -20.21
N PRO A 261 -27.28 15.32 -19.56
CA PRO A 261 -27.14 15.23 -18.12
C PRO A 261 -25.93 16.02 -17.61
N ARG A 262 -26.04 16.68 -16.45
CA ARG A 262 -25.02 17.62 -15.93
C ARG A 262 -23.57 17.14 -16.04
N PRO A 263 -23.19 15.90 -15.67
CA PRO A 263 -21.80 15.44 -15.84
C PRO A 263 -21.35 15.39 -17.30
N ARG A 264 -22.22 14.92 -18.20
CA ARG A 264 -21.97 14.83 -19.65
C ARG A 264 -21.92 16.21 -20.29
N ARG A 265 -22.85 17.09 -19.91
CA ARG A 265 -22.92 18.47 -20.37
C ARG A 265 -21.61 19.21 -20.14
N ARG A 266 -21.14 19.25 -18.88
CA ARG A 266 -19.91 19.98 -18.53
C ARG A 266 -18.67 19.45 -19.25
N LEU A 267 -18.59 18.14 -19.48
CA LEU A 267 -17.49 17.52 -20.22
C LEU A 267 -17.53 17.93 -21.70
N THR A 268 -18.72 17.87 -22.31
CA THR A 268 -18.94 18.21 -23.72
C THR A 268 -18.71 19.70 -23.96
N GLU A 269 -19.21 20.57 -23.08
CA GLU A 269 -18.93 22.01 -23.06
C GLU A 269 -17.44 22.30 -23.01
N LEU A 270 -16.68 21.58 -22.18
CA LEU A 270 -15.23 21.79 -22.07
C LEU A 270 -14.52 21.45 -23.39
N MET A 271 -14.87 20.33 -24.03
CA MET A 271 -14.31 19.95 -25.33
C MET A 271 -14.68 20.97 -26.41
N TYR A 272 -15.97 21.33 -26.49
CA TYR A 272 -16.48 22.29 -27.44
C TYR A 272 -15.77 23.64 -27.31
N LYS A 273 -15.69 24.20 -26.10
CA LYS A 273 -15.01 25.49 -25.86
C LYS A 273 -13.52 25.45 -26.17
N THR A 274 -12.86 24.34 -25.87
CA THR A 274 -11.43 24.18 -26.18
C THR A 274 -11.18 24.24 -27.69
N CYS A 275 -12.12 23.72 -28.49
CA CYS A 275 -12.03 23.71 -29.95
C CYS A 275 -12.53 25.01 -30.58
N MET A 276 -13.75 25.44 -30.24
CA MET A 276 -14.51 26.49 -30.93
C MET A 276 -14.37 27.88 -30.30
N GLU A 277 -14.04 27.95 -29.01
CA GLU A 277 -14.01 29.20 -28.24
C GLU A 277 -12.74 29.34 -27.37
N PRO A 278 -11.52 29.12 -27.92
CA PRO A 278 -10.31 29.22 -27.12
C PRO A 278 -10.09 30.66 -26.64
N THR A 279 -9.67 30.82 -25.38
CA THR A 279 -9.40 32.18 -24.85
C THR A 279 -8.10 32.74 -25.42
N GLU A 280 -7.92 34.06 -25.44
CA GLU A 280 -6.63 34.67 -25.86
C GLU A 280 -5.44 34.13 -25.07
N LYS A 281 -5.65 33.83 -23.78
CA LYS A 281 -4.62 33.24 -22.93
C LYS A 281 -4.25 31.84 -23.40
N ASP A 282 -5.25 31.03 -23.75
CA ASP A 282 -5.03 29.69 -24.27
C ASP A 282 -4.26 29.74 -25.59
N LEU A 283 -4.68 30.60 -26.52
CA LEU A 283 -4.01 30.77 -27.82
C LEU A 283 -2.53 31.16 -27.67
N LYS A 284 -2.21 32.13 -26.81
CA LYS A 284 -0.82 32.55 -26.53
C LYS A 284 0.02 31.41 -25.94
N LEU A 285 -0.56 30.61 -25.06
CA LEU A 285 0.13 29.44 -24.48
C LEU A 285 0.37 28.36 -25.55
N TRP A 286 -0.60 28.12 -26.42
CA TRP A 286 -0.54 27.06 -27.43
C TRP A 286 0.33 27.41 -28.63
N GLU A 287 0.47 28.69 -28.97
CA GLU A 287 1.35 29.17 -30.05
C GLU A 287 2.83 28.84 -29.78
N THR A 288 3.24 28.86 -28.51
CA THR A 288 4.62 28.58 -28.09
C THR A 288 4.88 27.12 -27.68
N ALA A 289 3.84 26.28 -27.67
CA ALA A 289 3.93 24.89 -27.26
C ALA A 289 4.72 24.02 -28.25
N LYS A 290 5.69 23.25 -27.74
CA LYS A 290 6.54 22.37 -28.55
C LYS A 290 5.91 21.01 -28.84
N LYS A 291 4.93 20.60 -28.03
CA LYS A 291 4.23 19.33 -28.16
C LYS A 291 2.74 19.54 -28.38
N SER A 292 2.06 18.51 -28.86
CA SER A 292 0.62 18.54 -29.08
C SER A 292 -0.06 17.21 -28.80
N TRP A 293 -1.35 17.28 -28.52
CA TRP A 293 -2.21 16.11 -28.46
C TRP A 293 -3.51 16.37 -29.21
N SER A 294 -4.09 15.31 -29.81
CA SER A 294 -5.35 15.41 -30.53
C SER A 294 -6.35 14.35 -30.11
N LEU A 295 -7.64 14.65 -30.30
CA LEU A 295 -8.72 13.67 -30.28
C LEU A 295 -9.21 13.48 -31.71
N SER A 296 -9.17 12.25 -32.19
CA SER A 296 -9.81 11.87 -33.46
C SER A 296 -11.02 11.01 -33.15
N PHE A 297 -12.16 11.39 -33.71
CA PHE A 297 -13.44 10.72 -33.48
C PHE A 297 -13.83 9.88 -34.68
N CYS A 298 -14.82 9.01 -34.47
CA CYS A 298 -15.43 8.21 -35.53
C CYS A 298 -14.42 7.44 -36.39
N MET A 299 -13.34 6.91 -35.79
CA MET A 299 -12.32 6.14 -36.52
C MET A 299 -12.00 4.82 -35.84
N SER A 300 -11.95 3.73 -36.61
CA SER A 300 -11.60 2.39 -36.13
C SER A 300 -10.32 1.91 -36.82
N PRO A 301 -9.36 1.30 -36.12
CA PRO A 301 -8.22 0.68 -36.79
C PRO A 301 -8.70 -0.50 -37.64
N LEU A 302 -8.21 -0.57 -38.88
CA LEU A 302 -8.43 -1.69 -39.81
C LEU A 302 -7.18 -2.54 -39.96
N GLU A 303 -6.00 -1.92 -39.94
CA GLU A 303 -4.70 -2.57 -40.11
C GLU A 303 -3.63 -1.70 -39.44
N ILE A 304 -2.63 -2.33 -38.83
CA ILE A 304 -1.40 -1.70 -38.38
C ILE A 304 -0.29 -2.18 -39.31
N PHE A 305 0.41 -1.27 -39.97
CA PHE A 305 1.41 -1.63 -40.97
C PHE A 305 2.83 -1.23 -40.54
N GLY A 306 3.79 -2.01 -41.02
CA GLY A 306 5.20 -1.92 -40.71
C GLY A 306 5.89 -3.24 -41.06
N ASP A 307 7.21 -3.24 -41.01
CA ASP A 307 8.01 -4.46 -41.18
C ASP A 307 8.21 -5.15 -39.82
N LYS A 308 9.28 -4.80 -39.10
CA LYS A 308 9.52 -5.30 -37.74
C LYS A 308 8.86 -4.43 -36.66
N TYR A 309 8.78 -3.13 -36.91
CA TYR A 309 8.19 -2.14 -36.02
C TYR A 309 7.04 -1.44 -36.75
N VAL A 310 6.05 -0.99 -35.98
CA VAL A 310 4.97 -0.17 -36.53
C VAL A 310 5.51 1.11 -37.17
N THR A 311 5.00 1.43 -38.35
CA THR A 311 5.27 2.68 -39.07
C THR A 311 3.99 3.48 -39.33
N GLY A 312 2.82 2.87 -39.14
CA GLY A 312 1.54 3.53 -39.26
C GLY A 312 0.35 2.60 -39.11
N LEU A 313 -0.82 3.17 -39.33
CA LEU A 313 -2.10 2.49 -39.20
C LEU A 313 -3.07 2.99 -40.26
N LYS A 314 -3.82 2.05 -40.82
CA LYS A 314 -4.97 2.31 -41.67
C LYS A 314 -6.22 2.35 -40.79
N LEU A 315 -6.94 3.46 -40.86
CA LEU A 315 -8.15 3.72 -40.10
C LEU A 315 -9.35 3.73 -41.05
N GLY A 316 -10.44 3.10 -40.63
CA GLY A 316 -11.73 3.20 -41.29
C GLY A 316 -12.56 4.30 -40.64
N ILE A 317 -13.18 5.15 -41.46
CA ILE A 317 -14.10 6.19 -40.98
C ILE A 317 -15.44 5.55 -40.66
N ASN A 318 -15.99 5.87 -39.49
CA ASN A 318 -17.26 5.38 -39.01
C ASN A 318 -18.35 6.46 -39.13
N LYS A 319 -19.59 6.03 -39.32
CA LYS A 319 -20.79 6.79 -39.04
C LYS A 319 -21.43 6.29 -37.74
N LEU A 320 -22.13 7.18 -37.04
CA LEU A 320 -22.89 6.81 -35.85
C LEU A 320 -24.30 6.32 -36.21
N GLN A 321 -24.77 5.26 -35.56
CA GLN A 321 -26.13 4.74 -35.71
C GLN A 321 -26.77 4.49 -34.33
N GLY A 322 -28.02 4.94 -34.19
CA GLY A 322 -28.86 4.74 -33.01
C GLY A 322 -29.61 6.03 -32.63
N GLU A 323 -30.76 5.88 -31.98
CA GLU A 323 -31.61 7.01 -31.55
C GLU A 323 -31.05 7.71 -30.29
N ASP A 324 -30.54 6.95 -29.32
CA ASP A 324 -29.90 7.50 -28.12
C ASP A 324 -28.52 8.07 -28.49
N LEU A 325 -28.45 9.40 -28.60
CA LEU A 325 -27.26 10.16 -28.97
C LEU A 325 -26.02 9.82 -28.11
N VAL A 326 -26.18 9.39 -26.85
CA VAL A 326 -25.05 9.06 -25.97
C VAL A 326 -24.67 7.58 -26.08
N LYS A 327 -25.55 6.73 -26.59
CA LYS A 327 -25.33 5.28 -26.74
C LYS A 327 -25.19 4.80 -28.19
N GLN A 328 -25.08 5.72 -29.15
CA GLN A 328 -24.90 5.36 -30.56
C GLN A 328 -23.73 4.39 -30.78
N SER A 329 -23.95 3.48 -31.71
CA SER A 329 -22.96 2.53 -32.19
C SER A 329 -22.18 3.11 -33.38
N ALA A 330 -20.97 2.61 -33.61
CA ALA A 330 -20.15 2.99 -34.75
C ALA A 330 -20.28 1.95 -35.86
N ILE A 331 -20.46 2.39 -37.10
CA ILE A 331 -20.53 1.54 -38.28
C ILE A 331 -19.52 2.05 -39.30
N LEU A 332 -18.68 1.15 -39.79
CA LEU A 332 -17.70 1.48 -40.82
C LEU A 332 -18.37 1.99 -42.11
N THR A 333 -17.74 2.98 -42.70
CA THR A 333 -18.01 3.45 -44.07
C THR A 333 -16.96 2.88 -45.02
N ASP A 334 -17.08 3.20 -46.32
CA ASP A 334 -16.09 2.79 -47.32
C ASP A 334 -14.84 3.68 -47.33
N GLN A 335 -14.80 4.73 -46.51
CA GLN A 335 -13.68 5.67 -46.45
C GLN A 335 -12.61 5.20 -45.47
N THR A 336 -11.35 5.42 -45.85
CA THR A 336 -10.19 5.09 -45.03
C THR A 336 -9.19 6.24 -45.01
N VAL A 337 -8.36 6.28 -43.96
CA VAL A 337 -7.25 7.23 -43.83
C VAL A 337 -6.05 6.51 -43.24
N ASP A 338 -4.87 6.74 -43.83
CA ASP A 338 -3.61 6.23 -43.31
C ASP A 338 -2.97 7.28 -42.40
N MET A 339 -2.41 6.83 -41.27
CA MET A 339 -1.74 7.67 -40.29
C MET A 339 -0.36 7.10 -39.97
N SER A 340 0.68 7.87 -40.26
CA SER A 340 2.06 7.54 -39.85
C SER A 340 2.20 7.69 -38.33
N CYS A 341 2.82 6.69 -37.69
CA CYS A 341 3.20 6.73 -36.28
C CYS A 341 4.26 5.66 -35.97
N GLY A 342 5.06 5.88 -34.94
CA GLY A 342 6.09 4.91 -34.52
C GLY A 342 5.72 4.12 -33.26
N LEU A 343 4.63 4.47 -32.57
CA LEU A 343 4.14 3.81 -31.35
C LEU A 343 2.61 3.74 -31.39
N VAL A 344 2.06 2.56 -31.11
CA VAL A 344 0.61 2.35 -30.98
C VAL A 344 0.31 1.78 -29.59
N LEU A 345 -0.63 2.41 -28.88
CA LEU A 345 -1.03 2.04 -27.55
C LEU A 345 -2.52 1.65 -27.52
N ARG A 346 -2.80 0.40 -27.19
CA ARG A 346 -4.15 -0.15 -27.17
C ARG A 346 -4.79 0.11 -25.81
N SER A 347 -5.72 1.05 -25.75
CA SER A 347 -6.44 1.46 -24.52
C SER A 347 -7.95 1.18 -24.63
N ILE A 348 -8.31 -0.01 -25.13
CA ILE A 348 -9.69 -0.44 -25.40
C ILE A 348 -10.33 -1.28 -24.27
N GLY A 349 -9.70 -1.29 -23.10
CA GLY A 349 -10.19 -1.94 -21.89
C GLY A 349 -9.44 -3.23 -21.53
N TYR A 350 -9.77 -3.76 -20.35
CA TYR A 350 -9.13 -4.92 -19.75
C TYR A 350 -10.05 -6.15 -19.84
N LYS A 351 -9.55 -7.30 -19.40
CA LYS A 351 -10.31 -8.52 -19.13
C LYS A 351 -9.73 -9.24 -17.92
N SER A 352 -10.59 -9.84 -17.09
CA SER A 352 -10.11 -10.74 -16.03
C SER A 352 -9.63 -12.06 -16.62
N LEU A 353 -8.82 -12.77 -15.83
CA LEU A 353 -8.32 -14.10 -16.17
C LEU A 353 -9.07 -15.17 -15.38
N VAL A 354 -9.16 -16.37 -15.96
CA VAL A 354 -9.49 -17.57 -15.21
C VAL A 354 -8.24 -17.95 -14.43
N ILE A 355 -8.28 -17.79 -13.10
CA ILE A 355 -7.13 -18.10 -12.24
C ILE A 355 -7.15 -19.55 -11.74
N ASP A 356 -8.31 -20.21 -11.75
CA ASP A 356 -8.48 -21.58 -11.26
C ASP A 356 -9.70 -22.21 -11.97
N PRO A 357 -9.64 -23.50 -12.38
CA PRO A 357 -10.73 -24.16 -13.09
C PRO A 357 -12.02 -24.30 -12.27
N ASP A 358 -11.97 -24.24 -10.94
CA ASP A 358 -13.15 -24.36 -10.09
C ASP A 358 -13.98 -23.06 -9.99
N ILE A 359 -13.54 -21.97 -10.61
CA ILE A 359 -14.27 -20.70 -10.67
C ILE A 359 -15.12 -20.64 -11.95
N PRO A 360 -16.45 -20.47 -11.86
CA PRO A 360 -17.29 -20.15 -13.02
C PRO A 360 -16.84 -18.86 -13.71
N PHE A 361 -16.72 -18.86 -15.04
CA PHE A 361 -16.20 -17.69 -15.76
C PHE A 361 -16.86 -17.52 -17.13
N ASP A 362 -17.33 -16.31 -17.42
CA ASP A 362 -17.79 -15.92 -18.76
C ASP A 362 -16.61 -15.30 -19.53
N THR A 363 -16.09 -16.05 -20.50
CA THR A 363 -14.95 -15.64 -21.34
C THR A 363 -15.28 -14.47 -22.27
N LYS A 364 -16.58 -14.27 -22.60
CA LYS A 364 -17.03 -13.20 -23.47
C LYS A 364 -16.96 -11.85 -22.74
N SER A 365 -17.61 -11.75 -21.59
CA SER A 365 -17.56 -10.54 -20.76
C SER A 365 -16.21 -10.39 -20.02
N GLY A 366 -15.53 -11.50 -19.75
CA GLY A 366 -14.32 -11.55 -18.95
C GLY A 366 -14.61 -11.33 -17.47
N THR A 367 -15.69 -11.91 -16.95
CA THR A 367 -16.18 -11.74 -15.57
C THR A 367 -16.65 -13.06 -14.97
N ILE A 368 -16.83 -13.09 -13.64
CA ILE A 368 -17.41 -14.21 -12.90
C ILE A 368 -18.94 -14.04 -12.84
N PRO A 369 -19.73 -15.00 -13.37
CA PRO A 369 -21.18 -15.00 -13.23
C PRO A 369 -21.60 -14.97 -11.76
N ASN A 370 -22.43 -13.98 -11.40
CA ASN A 370 -22.82 -13.76 -10.01
C ASN A 370 -24.18 -13.08 -9.89
N LYS A 371 -24.84 -13.32 -8.76
CA LYS A 371 -26.09 -12.64 -8.36
C LYS A 371 -25.92 -12.04 -6.97
N ASP A 372 -26.11 -10.72 -6.85
CA ASP A 372 -25.92 -9.98 -5.60
C ASP A 372 -24.53 -10.24 -4.98
N SER A 373 -23.49 -10.27 -5.81
CA SER A 373 -22.10 -10.65 -5.48
C SER A 373 -21.84 -12.12 -5.14
N ARG A 374 -22.87 -13.00 -5.05
CA ARG A 374 -22.68 -14.45 -4.85
C ARG A 374 -22.37 -15.13 -6.17
N VAL A 375 -21.29 -15.91 -6.21
CA VAL A 375 -20.90 -16.65 -7.42
C VAL A 375 -21.94 -17.75 -7.70
N GLU A 376 -22.39 -17.84 -8.95
CA GLU A 376 -23.41 -18.81 -9.35
C GLU A 376 -22.94 -20.25 -9.12
N GLY A 377 -23.77 -21.07 -8.47
CA GLY A 377 -23.46 -22.48 -8.19
C GLY A 377 -22.38 -22.73 -7.14
N LYS A 378 -21.87 -21.71 -6.44
CA LYS A 378 -20.79 -21.83 -5.44
C LYS A 378 -21.17 -21.16 -4.11
N THR A 379 -21.81 -21.91 -3.22
CA THR A 379 -22.12 -21.43 -1.86
C THR A 379 -20.85 -21.03 -1.11
N GLY A 380 -20.90 -19.90 -0.40
CA GLY A 380 -19.75 -19.34 0.32
C GLY A 380 -18.70 -18.68 -0.58
N MET A 381 -18.94 -18.58 -1.90
CA MET A 381 -18.07 -17.85 -2.82
C MET A 381 -18.73 -16.58 -3.31
N TYR A 382 -17.97 -15.49 -3.31
CA TYR A 382 -18.40 -14.16 -3.70
C TYR A 382 -17.40 -13.55 -4.68
N CYS A 383 -17.80 -12.52 -5.42
CA CYS A 383 -16.89 -11.74 -6.23
C CYS A 383 -17.23 -10.24 -6.16
N THR A 384 -16.22 -9.39 -6.32
CA THR A 384 -16.40 -7.93 -6.24
C THR A 384 -15.36 -7.16 -7.07
N GLY A 385 -15.68 -5.91 -7.41
CA GLY A 385 -14.87 -5.08 -8.30
C GLY A 385 -14.83 -5.59 -9.74
N TRP A 386 -13.73 -5.35 -10.45
CA TRP A 386 -13.65 -5.55 -11.90
C TRP A 386 -13.83 -7.00 -12.36
N VAL A 387 -13.48 -7.99 -11.52
CA VAL A 387 -13.75 -9.40 -11.83
C VAL A 387 -15.24 -9.74 -11.82
N SER A 388 -16.05 -8.97 -11.08
CA SER A 388 -17.50 -9.15 -10.97
C SER A 388 -18.27 -8.37 -12.04
N THR A 389 -17.91 -7.11 -12.30
CA THR A 389 -18.70 -6.23 -13.18
C THR A 389 -18.01 -5.84 -14.49
N GLY A 390 -16.78 -6.31 -14.69
CA GLY A 390 -15.91 -5.87 -15.76
C GLY A 390 -15.13 -4.59 -15.42
N PRO A 391 -14.10 -4.24 -16.21
CA PRO A 391 -13.15 -3.18 -15.90
C PRO A 391 -13.66 -1.81 -16.31
N VAL A 392 -14.74 -1.39 -15.68
CA VAL A 392 -15.39 -0.09 -15.87
C VAL A 392 -15.58 0.56 -14.51
N GLY A 393 -15.42 1.89 -14.46
CA GLY A 393 -15.62 2.68 -13.24
C GLY A 393 -14.32 3.06 -12.54
N VAL A 394 -14.43 4.10 -11.71
CA VAL A 394 -13.35 4.63 -10.88
C VAL A 394 -13.33 3.93 -9.51
N ILE A 395 -12.32 4.22 -8.69
CA ILE A 395 -12.17 3.65 -7.33
C ILE A 395 -13.45 3.81 -6.50
N LEU A 396 -14.16 4.93 -6.62
CA LEU A 396 -15.42 5.16 -5.91
C LEU A 396 -16.52 4.14 -6.27
N THR A 397 -16.64 3.77 -7.55
CA THR A 397 -17.59 2.75 -8.00
C THR A 397 -17.22 1.39 -7.41
N THR A 398 -15.93 1.04 -7.46
CA THR A 398 -15.41 -0.20 -6.86
C THR A 398 -15.63 -0.24 -5.34
N MET A 399 -15.47 0.88 -4.64
CA MET A 399 -15.74 1.00 -3.21
C MET A 399 -17.19 0.66 -2.87
N ASN A 400 -18.15 1.26 -3.58
CA ASN A 400 -19.57 1.02 -3.32
C ASN A 400 -19.94 -0.45 -3.58
N GLN A 401 -19.45 -1.04 -4.67
CA GLN A 401 -19.65 -2.46 -4.96
C GLN A 401 -19.05 -3.36 -3.87
N ALA A 402 -17.83 -3.08 -3.44
CA ALA A 402 -17.15 -3.82 -2.39
C ALA A 402 -17.86 -3.74 -1.04
N PHE A 403 -18.50 -2.60 -0.73
CA PHE A 403 -19.36 -2.46 0.44
C PHE A 403 -20.63 -3.29 0.33
N GLU A 404 -21.29 -3.32 -0.82
CA GLU A 404 -22.45 -4.21 -1.01
C GLU A 404 -22.06 -5.68 -0.88
N THR A 405 -20.95 -6.12 -1.49
CA THR A 405 -20.42 -7.48 -1.31
C THR A 405 -20.15 -7.79 0.17
N GLY A 406 -19.49 -6.88 0.89
CA GLY A 406 -19.21 -7.07 2.32
C GLY A 406 -20.47 -7.17 3.17
N LYS A 407 -21.51 -6.38 2.88
CA LYS A 407 -22.83 -6.50 3.53
C LYS A 407 -23.47 -7.85 3.23
N THR A 408 -23.40 -8.33 1.99
CA THR A 408 -23.90 -9.64 1.59
C THR A 408 -23.22 -10.77 2.37
N VAL A 409 -21.89 -10.75 2.48
CA VAL A 409 -21.14 -11.75 3.27
C VAL A 409 -21.57 -11.73 4.73
N VAL A 410 -21.64 -10.54 5.35
CA VAL A 410 -22.08 -10.40 6.75
C VAL A 410 -23.52 -10.90 6.95
N LYS A 411 -24.41 -10.62 6.00
CA LYS A 411 -25.77 -11.13 6.03
C LYS A 411 -25.79 -12.67 6.02
N ASP A 412 -25.04 -13.29 5.11
CA ASP A 412 -25.02 -14.76 4.98
C ASP A 412 -24.39 -15.46 6.21
N ILE A 413 -23.42 -14.82 6.87
CA ILE A 413 -22.90 -15.26 8.18
C ILE A 413 -24.03 -15.25 9.21
N ASN A 414 -24.75 -14.13 9.32
CA ASN A 414 -25.78 -13.96 10.35
C ASN A 414 -27.02 -14.83 10.12
N ASP A 415 -27.35 -15.09 8.86
CA ASP A 415 -28.46 -15.95 8.44
C ASP A 415 -28.12 -17.45 8.58
N GLY A 416 -26.88 -17.80 8.96
CA GLY A 416 -26.44 -19.17 9.17
C GLY A 416 -26.25 -19.98 7.89
N ILE A 417 -26.05 -19.29 6.76
CA ILE A 417 -25.85 -19.91 5.44
C ILE A 417 -24.44 -20.52 5.33
N LEU A 418 -23.47 -19.91 6.02
CA LEU A 418 -22.05 -20.28 5.91
C LEU A 418 -21.61 -21.24 7.01
N ASP A 419 -20.72 -22.16 6.65
CA ASP A 419 -20.06 -23.05 7.61
C ASP A 419 -19.02 -22.27 8.43
N LEU A 420 -19.29 -22.08 9.72
CA LEU A 420 -18.42 -21.36 10.64
C LEU A 420 -17.46 -22.27 11.42
N THR A 421 -17.43 -23.58 11.12
CA THR A 421 -16.52 -24.55 11.76
C THR A 421 -15.12 -24.58 11.13
N LYS A 422 -14.94 -23.82 10.04
CA LYS A 422 -13.73 -23.73 9.23
C LYS A 422 -12.55 -23.11 9.99
N HIS A 423 -11.35 -23.70 9.86
CA HIS A 423 -10.16 -23.31 10.63
C HIS A 423 -9.40 -22.08 10.08
N GLY A 424 -9.77 -21.59 8.90
CA GLY A 424 -9.15 -20.42 8.27
C GLY A 424 -7.72 -20.68 7.80
N ARG A 425 -6.87 -19.66 7.90
CA ARG A 425 -5.48 -19.69 7.41
C ARG A 425 -4.61 -20.83 7.95
N GLY A 426 -4.92 -21.42 9.10
CA GLY A 426 -4.10 -22.49 9.69
C GLY A 426 -3.88 -23.65 8.72
N ASP A 427 -4.95 -24.06 8.03
CA ASP A 427 -4.91 -25.12 7.02
C ASP A 427 -4.08 -24.71 5.79
N ILE A 428 -4.18 -23.45 5.39
CA ILE A 428 -3.46 -22.92 4.21
C ILE A 428 -1.97 -22.80 4.46
N PHE A 429 -1.54 -22.33 5.64
CA PHE A 429 -0.12 -22.22 5.97
C PHE A 429 0.58 -23.58 5.94
N ASN A 430 -0.10 -24.68 6.33
CA ASN A 430 0.46 -26.02 6.21
C ASN A 430 0.77 -26.37 4.75
N ILE A 431 -0.14 -26.06 3.84
CA ILE A 431 0.05 -26.31 2.39
C ILE A 431 1.17 -25.42 1.85
N LEU A 432 1.16 -24.12 2.14
CA LEU A 432 2.18 -23.18 1.68
C LEU A 432 3.58 -23.57 2.16
N ASN A 433 3.71 -23.94 3.44
CA ASN A 433 4.97 -24.38 4.02
C ASN A 433 5.47 -25.68 3.38
N SER A 434 4.59 -26.65 3.14
CA SER A 434 4.95 -27.91 2.46
C SER A 434 5.48 -27.69 1.04
N LYS A 435 4.99 -26.64 0.35
CA LYS A 435 5.42 -26.23 -0.98
C LYS A 435 6.60 -25.25 -0.98
N GLY A 436 7.09 -24.84 0.19
CA GLY A 436 8.20 -23.89 0.34
C GLY A 436 7.87 -22.44 -0.08
N VAL A 437 6.59 -22.08 -0.17
CA VAL A 437 6.14 -20.75 -0.62
C VAL A 437 6.51 -19.69 0.42
N GLN A 438 7.21 -18.65 -0.02
CA GLN A 438 7.66 -17.56 0.84
C GLN A 438 6.60 -16.46 0.91
N THR A 439 5.75 -16.48 1.92
CA THR A 439 4.72 -15.45 2.12
C THR A 439 5.31 -14.11 2.58
N VAL A 440 4.60 -13.02 2.34
CA VAL A 440 4.95 -11.66 2.80
C VAL A 440 3.81 -11.11 3.66
N SER A 441 4.07 -10.85 4.93
CA SER A 441 3.07 -10.27 5.83
C SER A 441 2.93 -8.76 5.64
N PHE A 442 1.89 -8.13 6.20
CA PHE A 442 1.76 -6.66 6.15
C PHE A 442 2.93 -5.95 6.83
N LYS A 443 3.47 -6.55 7.91
CA LYS A 443 4.65 -6.06 8.60
C LYS A 443 5.91 -6.16 7.73
N ASP A 444 6.02 -7.23 6.94
CA ASP A 444 7.13 -7.39 5.99
C ASP A 444 7.04 -6.34 4.88
N TRP A 445 5.84 -6.13 4.33
CA TRP A 445 5.56 -5.05 3.40
C TRP A 445 5.95 -3.68 3.96
N GLY A 446 5.68 -3.40 5.24
CA GLY A 446 6.09 -2.13 5.86
C GLY A 446 7.59 -1.86 5.78
N ASN A 447 8.45 -2.90 5.76
CA ASN A 447 9.89 -2.69 5.54
C ASN A 447 10.21 -2.40 4.06
N ILE A 448 9.47 -3.01 3.12
CA ILE A 448 9.58 -2.68 1.69
C ILE A 448 9.16 -1.21 1.49
N ASP A 449 8.03 -0.80 2.07
CA ASP A 449 7.53 0.57 1.97
C ASP A 449 8.53 1.60 2.50
N GLN A 450 9.11 1.35 3.68
CA GLN A 450 10.16 2.20 4.25
C GLN A 450 11.40 2.28 3.36
N PHE A 451 11.84 1.15 2.80
CA PHE A 451 12.96 1.14 1.87
C PHE A 451 12.66 1.98 0.63
N GLU A 452 11.50 1.80 0.00
CA GLU A 452 11.11 2.57 -1.18
C GLU A 452 11.02 4.07 -0.91
N VAL A 453 10.43 4.47 0.22
CA VAL A 453 10.34 5.89 0.62
C VAL A 453 11.73 6.47 0.76
N LYS A 454 12.63 5.78 1.46
CA LYS A 454 14.00 6.24 1.65
C LYS A 454 14.77 6.38 0.34
N GLN A 455 14.70 5.37 -0.55
CA GLN A 455 15.32 5.47 -1.86
C GLN A 455 14.75 6.65 -2.67
N GLY A 456 13.48 6.98 -2.47
CA GLY A 456 12.85 8.16 -3.07
C GLY A 456 13.41 9.46 -2.52
N GLU A 457 13.61 9.58 -1.21
CA GLU A 457 14.19 10.77 -0.56
C GLU A 457 15.55 11.13 -1.16
N ASP A 458 16.41 10.13 -1.39
CA ASP A 458 17.75 10.29 -1.98
C ASP A 458 17.72 10.92 -3.39
N VAL A 459 16.62 10.74 -4.13
CA VAL A 459 16.43 11.25 -5.50
C VAL A 459 15.32 12.30 -5.62
N GLY A 460 14.79 12.80 -4.49
CA GLY A 460 13.77 13.85 -4.45
C GLY A 460 12.36 13.42 -4.87
N LYS A 461 11.99 12.17 -4.62
CA LYS A 461 10.69 11.56 -4.95
C LYS A 461 9.95 11.10 -3.68
N PRO A 462 8.61 10.93 -3.73
CA PRO A 462 7.86 10.35 -2.61
C PRO A 462 8.30 8.91 -2.28
N ARG A 463 8.78 8.18 -3.28
CA ARG A 463 9.37 6.83 -3.18
C ARG A 463 10.05 6.45 -4.49
N GLU A 464 11.00 5.53 -4.45
CA GLU A 464 11.46 4.75 -5.60
C GLU A 464 10.98 3.31 -5.44
N LYS A 465 10.15 2.84 -6.37
CA LYS A 465 9.50 1.53 -6.26
C LYS A 465 10.52 0.42 -6.52
N MET A 466 10.53 -0.60 -5.67
CA MET A 466 11.22 -1.82 -6.02
C MET A 466 10.45 -2.54 -7.13
N VAL A 467 11.18 -3.12 -8.08
CA VAL A 467 10.62 -3.80 -9.24
C VAL A 467 10.99 -5.29 -9.30
N ASP A 468 12.00 -5.71 -8.53
CA ASP A 468 12.44 -7.10 -8.42
C ASP A 468 11.76 -7.81 -7.24
N ILE A 469 10.94 -8.83 -7.55
CA ILE A 469 10.22 -9.64 -6.55
C ILE A 469 11.18 -10.38 -5.60
N SER A 470 12.32 -10.86 -6.10
CA SER A 470 13.31 -11.56 -5.28
C SER A 470 13.91 -10.62 -4.24
N GLN A 471 14.16 -9.36 -4.60
CA GLN A 471 14.60 -8.33 -3.66
C GLN A 471 13.51 -7.99 -2.64
N MET A 472 12.25 -7.86 -3.06
CA MET A 472 11.09 -7.67 -2.16
C MET A 472 11.01 -8.77 -1.10
N VAL A 473 11.12 -10.03 -1.52
CA VAL A 473 11.08 -11.18 -0.61
C VAL A 473 12.35 -11.25 0.27
N ALA A 474 13.51 -10.83 -0.23
CA ALA A 474 14.76 -10.84 0.53
C ALA A 474 14.75 -9.86 1.72
N ILE A 475 14.05 -8.73 1.62
CA ILE A 475 13.91 -7.76 2.73
C ILE A 475 13.31 -8.43 3.99
N LYS A 476 12.46 -9.46 3.83
CA LYS A 476 11.94 -10.29 4.94
C LYS A 476 13.07 -11.00 5.72
N ARG A 477 14.10 -11.49 5.04
CA ARG A 477 15.13 -12.38 5.61
C ARG A 477 16.12 -11.65 6.50
N LEU A 478 16.34 -10.36 6.25
CA LEU A 478 17.40 -9.61 6.93
C LEU A 478 17.10 -9.34 8.41
N LYS A 479 15.83 -9.24 8.83
CA LYS A 479 15.48 -9.18 10.27
C LYS A 479 15.59 -10.53 10.98
N HIS A 480 15.38 -11.65 10.27
CA HIS A 480 15.49 -13.00 10.85
C HIS A 480 16.94 -13.50 10.94
N ALA A 481 17.82 -13.02 10.07
CA ALA A 481 19.26 -13.31 10.11
C ALA A 481 20.03 -12.45 11.12
N LEU A 482 19.41 -11.41 11.72
CA LEU A 482 20.04 -10.55 12.72
C LEU A 482 19.81 -11.10 14.15
N PRO A 483 20.87 -11.42 14.92
CA PRO A 483 20.75 -11.91 16.30
C PRO A 483 20.02 -10.90 17.21
N ARG A 484 19.08 -11.39 18.02
CA ARG A 484 18.15 -10.57 18.84
C ARG A 484 18.75 -9.81 20.05
N THR A 485 20.08 -9.76 20.22
CA THR A 485 20.71 -9.11 21.38
C THR A 485 21.60 -7.91 21.02
N PRO A 486 21.44 -6.73 21.66
CA PRO A 486 22.08 -5.47 21.25
C PRO A 486 23.62 -5.45 21.31
N LYS A 487 24.26 -6.26 22.17
CA LYS A 487 25.71 -6.17 22.40
C LYS A 487 26.59 -6.88 21.35
N ARG A 488 26.02 -7.77 20.52
CA ARG A 488 26.73 -8.39 19.38
C ARG A 488 26.52 -7.61 18.07
N ARG A 489 25.77 -6.49 18.09
CA ARG A 489 25.38 -5.72 16.91
C ARG A 489 26.52 -5.00 16.18
N SER A 490 27.57 -4.52 16.86
CA SER A 490 28.50 -3.58 16.21
C SER A 490 29.65 -4.27 15.49
N ALA A 491 30.43 -5.11 16.17
CA ALA A 491 31.71 -5.58 15.63
C ALA A 491 31.58 -6.65 14.52
N THR A 492 30.76 -7.68 14.72
CA THR A 492 30.65 -8.80 13.76
C THR A 492 29.79 -8.45 12.54
N LEU A 493 28.78 -7.59 12.72
CA LEU A 493 27.91 -7.12 11.65
C LEU A 493 28.62 -6.07 10.78
N ALA A 494 29.41 -5.16 11.37
CA ALA A 494 30.24 -4.24 10.61
C ALA A 494 31.26 -5.00 9.74
N ALA A 495 31.93 -6.01 10.28
CA ALA A 495 32.88 -6.83 9.52
C ALA A 495 32.21 -7.67 8.39
N TYR A 496 31.06 -8.30 8.67
CA TYR A 496 30.34 -9.08 7.65
C TYR A 496 29.77 -8.19 6.54
N LEU A 497 29.20 -7.03 6.89
CA LEU A 497 28.64 -6.09 5.91
C LEU A 497 29.72 -5.28 5.20
N GLN A 498 30.91 -5.06 5.77
CA GLN A 498 32.04 -4.39 5.10
C GLN A 498 32.61 -5.23 3.94
N HIS A 499 32.50 -6.56 4.01
CA HIS A 499 33.15 -7.46 3.03
C HIS A 499 32.18 -8.17 2.07
N THR A 500 30.86 -8.02 2.24
CA THR A 500 29.87 -8.72 1.40
C THR A 500 29.31 -7.82 0.30
N LYS A 501 29.62 -8.11 -0.98
CA LYS A 501 29.07 -7.41 -2.17
C LYS A 501 27.66 -7.87 -2.58
N SER A 502 26.84 -8.28 -1.62
CA SER A 502 25.48 -8.79 -1.92
C SER A 502 24.54 -7.61 -2.19
N PRO A 503 23.71 -7.64 -3.25
CA PRO A 503 22.69 -6.60 -3.50
C PRO A 503 21.78 -6.33 -2.29
N ALA A 504 21.46 -7.37 -1.52
CA ALA A 504 20.65 -7.25 -0.30
C ALA A 504 21.35 -6.48 0.85
N VAL A 505 22.69 -6.47 0.87
CA VAL A 505 23.50 -5.73 1.86
C VAL A 505 23.63 -4.26 1.47
N GLU A 506 23.73 -3.97 0.18
CA GLU A 506 23.80 -2.60 -0.34
C GLU A 506 22.47 -1.86 -0.14
N ILE A 507 21.34 -2.55 -0.37
CA ILE A 507 19.98 -2.11 -0.03
C ILE A 507 19.87 -1.70 1.45
N LEU A 508 20.51 -2.42 2.38
CA LEU A 508 20.43 -2.10 3.81
C LEU A 508 21.28 -0.90 4.25
N ARG A 509 22.42 -0.66 3.59
CA ARG A 509 23.24 0.54 3.83
C ARG A 509 22.48 1.77 3.39
N GLN A 510 21.88 1.71 2.20
CA GLN A 510 21.03 2.78 1.68
C GLN A 510 19.80 2.97 2.56
N ALA A 511 19.24 1.91 3.16
CA ALA A 511 18.13 2.00 4.11
C ALA A 511 18.44 2.65 5.49
N GLU A 512 19.68 3.03 5.81
CA GLU A 512 20.13 3.44 7.19
C GLU A 512 19.81 2.42 8.30
N VAL A 513 19.53 1.17 7.94
CA VAL A 513 19.40 0.09 8.92
C VAL A 513 20.77 -0.22 9.55
N VAL A 514 21.86 0.24 8.92
CA VAL A 514 23.26 0.12 9.34
C VAL A 514 24.00 1.42 9.00
N SER A 515 24.85 1.93 9.90
CA SER A 515 25.60 3.19 9.72
C SER A 515 26.69 3.09 8.62
N PRO A 516 26.96 4.17 7.87
CA PRO A 516 28.07 4.22 6.91
C PRO A 516 29.43 4.24 7.64
N PRO A 517 30.53 3.85 6.96
CA PRO A 517 31.86 3.86 7.58
C PRO A 517 32.27 5.30 7.86
N GLU A 518 32.63 5.61 9.12
CA GLU A 518 33.40 6.82 9.41
C GLU A 518 34.82 6.62 8.85
N ASP A 519 35.21 7.53 7.95
CA ASP A 519 36.57 7.61 7.44
C ASP A 519 37.54 8.03 8.57
N GLN A 520 38.62 7.26 8.67
CA GLN A 520 39.88 7.54 9.38
C GLN A 520 39.85 7.60 10.92
N MET A 521 40.07 6.45 11.57
CA MET A 521 41.25 6.19 12.43
C MET A 521 41.20 4.77 13.00
N ASP A 522 42.35 4.25 13.42
CA ASP A 522 42.57 3.04 14.23
C ASP A 522 42.87 1.70 13.55
N MET A 523 43.72 1.71 12.52
CA MET A 523 44.50 0.51 12.15
C MET A 523 45.71 0.21 13.08
N ALA A 524 45.95 1.00 14.12
CA ALA A 524 47.09 0.84 15.02
C ALA A 524 46.76 0.12 16.35
N ILE A 525 45.49 0.03 16.75
CA ILE A 525 45.11 -0.45 18.09
C ILE A 525 44.93 -1.98 18.14
N GLU A 526 44.54 -2.64 17.04
CA GLU A 526 44.29 -4.09 17.04
C GLU A 526 45.57 -4.95 17.07
N LYS A 527 46.72 -4.45 16.57
CA LYS A 527 47.95 -5.23 16.57
C LYS A 527 48.62 -5.31 17.95
N VAL A 528 48.55 -4.22 18.73
CA VAL A 528 49.12 -4.14 20.08
C VAL A 528 48.30 -4.98 21.06
N ALA A 529 46.96 -4.91 20.98
CA ALA A 529 46.09 -5.68 21.87
C ALA A 529 46.19 -7.21 21.65
N LEU A 530 46.41 -7.66 20.42
CA LEU A 530 46.50 -9.10 20.11
C LEU A 530 47.83 -9.72 20.57
N GLU A 531 48.94 -8.96 20.53
CA GLU A 531 50.23 -9.41 21.07
C GLU A 531 50.25 -9.41 22.60
N ASP A 532 49.62 -8.44 23.25
CA ASP A 532 49.47 -8.41 24.71
C ASP A 532 48.59 -9.57 25.21
N ILE A 533 47.52 -9.91 24.49
CA ILE A 533 46.65 -11.06 24.81
C ILE A 533 47.40 -12.39 24.61
N LYS A 534 48.20 -12.53 23.56
CA LYS A 534 49.01 -13.75 23.34
C LYS A 534 50.12 -13.90 24.39
N THR A 535 50.73 -12.79 24.82
CA THR A 535 51.74 -12.76 25.88
C THR A 535 51.13 -13.07 27.26
N ALA A 536 49.90 -12.59 27.53
CA ALA A 536 49.11 -12.93 28.71
C ALA A 536 48.65 -14.40 28.73
N ILE A 537 48.35 -14.99 27.56
CA ILE A 537 47.99 -16.41 27.42
C ILE A 537 49.22 -17.31 27.62
N GLY A 538 50.39 -16.91 27.12
CA GLY A 538 51.65 -17.64 27.30
C GLY A 538 52.11 -17.69 28.76
N SER A 539 51.92 -16.60 29.51
CA SER A 539 52.27 -16.49 30.93
C SER A 539 51.33 -17.26 31.87
N CYS A 540 50.13 -17.65 31.41
CA CYS A 540 49.18 -18.43 32.21
C CYS A 540 49.41 -19.95 32.17
N LYS A 541 50.31 -20.47 31.31
CA LYS A 541 50.62 -21.92 31.25
C LYS A 541 51.50 -22.44 32.40
N THR A 542 52.06 -21.57 33.24
CA THR A 542 53.03 -21.96 34.29
C THR A 542 52.49 -21.98 35.72
N LYS A 543 51.21 -21.66 35.97
CA LYS A 543 50.61 -21.79 37.31
C LYS A 543 49.33 -22.63 37.29
N ARG A 544 49.48 -23.87 37.72
CA ARG A 544 48.41 -24.88 37.84
C ARG A 544 47.30 -24.41 38.78
N SER A 545 46.10 -24.19 38.24
CA SER A 545 44.84 -24.37 38.99
C SER A 545 43.76 -24.91 38.06
N LYS A 546 42.97 -25.90 38.52
CA LYS A 546 41.92 -26.58 37.73
C LYS A 546 40.79 -25.63 37.28
N ASP A 547 40.62 -24.49 37.94
CA ASP A 547 39.54 -23.53 37.66
C ASP A 547 39.83 -22.65 36.43
N SER A 548 41.11 -22.42 36.13
CA SER A 548 41.55 -21.64 34.97
C SER A 548 41.29 -22.38 33.66
N VAL A 549 41.56 -23.70 33.62
CA VAL A 549 41.30 -24.56 32.44
C VAL A 549 39.80 -24.69 32.18
N THR A 550 39.00 -24.77 33.24
CA THR A 550 37.53 -24.90 33.14
C THR A 550 36.89 -23.61 32.60
N SER A 551 37.35 -22.44 33.05
CA SER A 551 36.85 -21.14 32.56
C SER A 551 37.24 -20.88 31.10
N MET A 552 38.42 -21.36 30.69
CA MET A 552 38.93 -21.21 29.33
C MET A 552 38.21 -22.14 28.34
N ASN A 553 37.86 -23.36 28.77
CA ASN A 553 37.04 -24.29 27.96
C ASN A 553 35.60 -23.78 27.78
N VAL A 554 35.02 -23.12 28.78
CA VAL A 554 33.69 -22.47 28.65
C VAL A 554 33.72 -21.28 27.68
N LEU A 555 34.83 -20.52 27.69
CA LEU A 555 35.02 -19.41 26.76
C LEU A 555 35.21 -19.91 25.32
N VAL A 556 36.01 -20.95 25.12
CA VAL A 556 36.22 -21.59 23.80
C VAL A 556 34.92 -22.21 23.29
N ALA A 557 34.16 -22.93 24.12
CA ALA A 557 32.86 -23.52 23.75
C ALA A 557 31.80 -22.45 23.41
N SER A 558 31.81 -21.31 24.10
CA SER A 558 30.92 -20.17 23.82
C SER A 558 31.25 -19.43 22.53
N ILE A 559 32.50 -19.56 22.06
CA ILE A 559 32.98 -19.00 20.79
C ILE A 559 32.77 -19.99 19.64
N SER A 560 32.90 -21.30 19.88
CA SER A 560 32.78 -22.35 18.84
C SER A 560 31.37 -22.94 18.66
N GLY A 561 30.46 -22.76 19.62
CA GLY A 561 29.04 -23.11 19.48
C GLY A 561 28.65 -24.56 19.83
N GLU A 562 29.48 -25.32 20.55
CA GLU A 562 29.13 -26.68 21.02
C GLU A 562 28.53 -26.69 22.44
N LYS A 563 27.62 -27.64 22.72
CA LYS A 563 26.87 -27.72 24.00
C LYS A 563 27.67 -28.45 25.11
N VAL A 564 27.65 -27.90 26.33
CA VAL A 564 28.31 -28.49 27.53
C VAL A 564 27.27 -28.90 28.58
N ALA A 565 27.46 -30.06 29.22
CA ALA A 565 26.53 -30.67 30.16
C ALA A 565 26.44 -29.96 31.52
N GLU A 566 25.23 -29.96 32.11
CA GLU A 566 24.87 -29.23 33.33
C GLU A 566 25.59 -29.74 34.58
N THR A 567 26.31 -28.86 35.27
CA THR A 567 26.89 -29.18 36.59
C THR A 567 26.62 -28.07 37.61
N ARG A 568 26.57 -28.47 38.89
CA ARG A 568 26.19 -27.69 40.09
C ARG A 568 26.87 -26.31 40.22
N CYS A 569 28.06 -26.12 39.64
CA CYS A 569 28.76 -24.84 39.63
C CYS A 569 28.05 -23.75 38.83
N LEU A 570 27.35 -24.09 37.74
CA LEU A 570 26.64 -23.12 36.88
C LEU A 570 25.46 -22.45 37.60
N LYS A 571 24.74 -23.19 38.45
CA LYS A 571 23.63 -22.64 39.26
C LYS A 571 24.11 -21.64 40.32
N SER A 572 25.30 -21.86 40.90
CA SER A 572 25.90 -20.94 41.87
C SER A 572 26.33 -19.61 41.23
N LEU A 573 26.85 -19.68 40.00
CA LEU A 573 27.29 -18.50 39.26
C LEU A 573 26.09 -17.71 38.69
N ALA A 574 25.06 -18.39 38.17
CA ALA A 574 23.82 -17.76 37.73
C ALA A 574 23.08 -17.03 38.88
N LYS A 575 23.09 -17.62 40.09
CA LYS A 575 22.51 -17.02 41.30
C LYS A 575 23.28 -15.76 41.76
N LYS A 576 24.61 -15.73 41.59
CA LYS A 576 25.43 -14.53 41.89
C LYS A 576 25.26 -13.41 40.84
N LEU A 577 24.88 -13.75 39.62
CA LEU A 577 24.72 -12.82 38.50
C LEU A 577 23.26 -12.38 38.25
N GLY A 578 22.30 -12.89 39.04
CA GLY A 578 20.89 -12.48 38.98
C GLY A 578 20.14 -12.98 37.75
N LEU A 579 20.58 -14.08 37.14
CA LEU A 579 19.89 -14.72 36.01
C LEU A 579 18.85 -15.73 36.52
N PRO A 580 17.65 -15.82 35.91
CA PRO A 580 16.62 -16.77 36.35
C PRO A 580 17.08 -18.22 36.10
N ILE A 581 16.88 -19.09 37.10
CA ILE A 581 17.20 -20.52 37.04
C ILE A 581 15.88 -21.28 37.01
N LEU A 582 15.60 -22.02 35.95
CA LEU A 582 14.45 -22.92 35.86
C LEU A 582 14.73 -24.19 36.68
N ASN A 583 13.77 -24.64 37.48
CA ASN A 583 13.82 -25.94 38.15
C ASN A 583 13.03 -26.96 37.33
N GLU A 584 13.53 -28.19 37.27
CA GLU A 584 13.07 -29.26 36.35
C GLU A 584 11.65 -29.83 36.62
N ASN A 585 10.82 -29.23 37.47
CA ASN A 585 9.48 -29.77 37.77
C ASN A 585 8.30 -28.87 37.38
N ASP A 586 8.53 -27.73 36.74
CA ASP A 586 7.43 -26.92 36.21
C ASP A 586 7.15 -27.34 34.75
N ALA A 587 6.18 -28.24 34.61
CA ALA A 587 5.62 -28.63 33.32
C ALA A 587 4.98 -27.41 32.62
N TYR A 588 5.24 -27.32 31.32
CA TYR A 588 4.70 -26.34 30.37
C TYR A 588 3.18 -26.14 30.51
N ASP A 589 2.75 -24.90 30.77
CA ASP A 589 1.40 -24.39 30.50
C ASP A 589 1.53 -23.15 29.61
N GLU A 590 1.17 -23.26 28.33
CA GLU A 590 1.39 -22.24 27.30
C GLU A 590 0.44 -21.03 27.40
N ASN A 591 -0.42 -20.93 28.42
CA ASN A 591 -1.45 -19.88 28.49
C ASN A 591 -1.16 -18.69 29.43
N ASN A 592 0.05 -18.51 29.96
CA ASN A 592 0.34 -17.36 30.81
C ASN A 592 1.73 -16.75 30.60
N VAL A 593 1.87 -15.91 29.58
CA VAL A 593 2.86 -14.82 29.61
C VAL A 593 2.22 -13.54 29.10
N HIS A 594 1.84 -12.67 30.04
CA HIS A 594 1.50 -11.28 29.78
C HIS A 594 2.77 -10.49 29.41
N VAL A 595 2.74 -9.88 28.23
CA VAL A 595 3.78 -8.97 27.71
C VAL A 595 3.38 -7.53 28.03
N TYR A 596 4.26 -6.81 28.72
CA TYR A 596 4.39 -5.34 28.74
C TYR A 596 5.89 -5.06 28.54
N ASP A 597 6.42 -4.12 27.77
CA ASP A 597 5.95 -2.95 27.01
C ASP A 597 7.04 -2.65 25.95
N TYR A 598 6.74 -1.88 24.90
CA TYR A 598 7.32 -0.53 24.71
C TYR A 598 6.58 0.28 23.64
N ILE A 599 6.35 1.52 24.03
CA ILE A 599 5.57 2.59 23.40
C ILE A 599 6.40 3.24 22.28
N SER A 600 5.85 3.32 21.08
CA SER A 600 6.10 4.43 20.15
C SER A 600 4.79 5.18 19.93
N ASP A 601 4.94 6.49 19.75
CA ASP A 601 4.01 7.41 19.12
C ASP A 601 3.12 8.30 20.01
N ILE A 602 3.21 9.58 19.60
CA ILE A 602 2.54 10.78 20.06
C ILE A 602 1.03 10.62 19.78
N VAL A 603 0.19 10.94 20.76
CA VAL A 603 -1.27 10.88 20.65
C VAL A 603 -1.81 12.31 20.59
N ASP A 604 -2.48 12.65 19.49
CA ASP A 604 -3.36 13.84 19.40
C ASP A 604 -4.51 13.71 20.41
N VAL A 605 -4.81 14.78 21.15
CA VAL A 605 -5.90 14.80 22.15
C VAL A 605 -6.95 15.83 21.77
N THR A 606 -8.19 15.37 21.55
CA THR A 606 -9.40 16.19 21.50
C THR A 606 -10.11 16.09 22.84
N LEU A 607 -10.41 17.23 23.49
CA LEU A 607 -11.17 17.26 24.74
C LEU A 607 -12.66 17.43 24.42
N CYS A 608 -13.49 16.53 24.93
CA CYS A 608 -14.95 16.64 24.85
C CYS A 608 -15.48 17.23 26.16
N ASN A 609 -16.28 18.29 26.06
CA ASN A 609 -16.81 19.04 27.19
C ASN A 609 -17.84 18.20 27.96
N LYS A 610 -17.51 17.80 29.19
CA LYS A 610 -18.48 17.41 30.22
C LYS A 610 -18.11 18.13 31.51
N GLU A 611 -19.12 18.66 32.18
CA GLU A 611 -19.09 19.70 33.21
C GLU A 611 -18.23 19.40 34.47
N ASP A 612 -17.66 18.20 34.62
CA ASP A 612 -16.93 17.79 35.83
C ASP A 612 -15.42 18.14 35.86
N ASN A 613 -14.89 18.88 34.87
CA ASN A 613 -13.45 19.17 34.80
C ASN A 613 -13.01 20.55 35.29
N VAL A 614 -13.93 21.42 35.75
CA VAL A 614 -13.61 22.78 36.21
C VAL A 614 -12.70 22.76 37.46
N HIS A 615 -12.88 21.79 38.37
CA HIS A 615 -12.04 21.63 39.56
C HIS A 615 -10.65 21.01 39.29
N LYS A 616 -10.47 20.30 38.16
CA LYS A 616 -9.16 19.76 37.76
C LYS A 616 -8.29 20.82 37.10
N ILE A 617 -8.89 21.76 36.37
CA ILE A 617 -8.18 22.87 35.70
C ILE A 617 -7.67 23.90 36.72
N SER A 618 -8.43 24.20 37.78
CA SER A 618 -7.97 25.12 38.84
C SER A 618 -6.79 24.57 39.66
N ARG A 619 -6.71 23.25 39.81
CA ARG A 619 -5.60 22.55 40.47
C ARG A 619 -4.34 22.53 39.60
N LEU A 620 -4.49 22.31 38.30
CA LEU A 620 -3.40 22.41 37.31
C LEU A 620 -2.80 23.82 37.21
N LYS A 621 -3.62 24.88 37.35
CA LYS A 621 -3.10 26.27 37.44
C LYS A 621 -2.27 26.53 38.69
N LYS A 622 -2.60 25.89 39.82
CA LYS A 622 -1.88 26.06 41.10
C LYS A 622 -0.52 25.35 41.09
N ASP A 623 -0.43 24.19 40.45
CA ASP A 623 0.79 23.38 40.40
C ASP A 623 1.77 23.82 39.28
N CYS A 624 1.34 24.67 38.34
CA CYS A 624 2.18 25.25 37.29
C CYS A 624 2.85 26.60 37.66
N GLY A 625 2.62 27.11 38.87
CA GLY A 625 3.23 28.37 39.35
C GLY A 625 4.74 28.26 39.64
N GLU A 626 5.27 27.05 39.85
CA GLU A 626 6.68 26.83 40.21
C GLU A 626 7.58 26.44 39.03
N CYS A 627 7.04 26.31 37.82
CA CYS A 627 7.81 25.90 36.63
C CYS A 627 8.04 26.99 35.58
N GLY A 628 7.80 28.27 35.92
CA GLY A 628 8.22 29.40 35.08
C GLY A 628 7.44 29.62 33.78
N ILE A 629 6.26 29.03 33.62
CA ILE A 629 5.35 29.31 32.50
C ILE A 629 4.59 30.61 32.83
N LYS A 630 4.79 31.66 32.03
CA LYS A 630 4.27 33.01 32.33
C LYS A 630 2.97 33.43 31.65
N LYS A 631 2.32 32.63 30.81
CA LYS A 631 0.96 32.96 30.32
C LYS A 631 0.23 31.75 29.74
N LEU A 632 -1.03 31.59 30.14
CA LEU A 632 -2.01 30.71 29.50
C LEU A 632 -3.25 31.59 29.31
N GLU A 633 -3.44 32.14 28.11
CA GLU A 633 -4.58 33.00 27.79
C GLU A 633 -5.63 32.21 26.99
N LEU A 634 -6.89 32.33 27.41
CA LEU A 634 -8.06 31.89 26.68
C LEU A 634 -8.70 33.14 26.05
N LEU A 635 -8.90 33.14 24.74
CA LEU A 635 -9.65 34.20 24.05
C LEU A 635 -11.15 33.87 24.09
N PRO A 636 -12.04 34.86 24.30
CA PRO A 636 -13.48 34.65 24.33
C PRO A 636 -14.08 34.56 22.91
N GLU A 637 -15.11 33.74 22.78
CA GLU A 637 -15.95 33.55 21.60
C GLU A 637 -16.76 34.82 21.27
N GLU A 638 -16.89 35.13 19.98
CA GLU A 638 -18.07 35.81 19.45
C GLU A 638 -18.74 34.87 18.44
N THR A 639 -20.05 34.72 18.61
CA THR A 639 -20.99 33.76 18.00
C THR A 639 -21.36 34.16 16.55
N ASP A 640 -21.93 33.35 15.65
CA ASP A 640 -23.00 32.35 15.75
C ASP A 640 -22.96 31.30 14.59
N ASP A 641 -23.53 30.12 14.87
CA ASP A 641 -23.99 29.02 14.00
C ASP A 641 -23.07 27.83 13.58
N LEU A 642 -23.07 26.85 14.50
CA LEU A 642 -23.28 25.39 14.39
C LEU A 642 -22.21 24.43 13.80
N ASP A 643 -21.88 23.44 14.65
CA ASP A 643 -21.02 22.23 14.53
C ASP A 643 -19.49 22.40 14.71
N THR A 644 -19.06 22.53 15.97
CA THR A 644 -17.68 22.79 16.39
C THR A 644 -16.90 21.56 16.87
N ALA A 645 -15.87 21.16 16.11
CA ALA A 645 -14.66 20.56 16.65
C ALA A 645 -13.55 21.64 16.64
N GLN A 646 -12.98 21.96 17.81
CA GLN A 646 -11.89 22.92 17.93
C GLN A 646 -10.62 22.38 17.25
N ILE A 647 -10.16 23.03 16.18
CA ILE A 647 -8.84 22.80 15.59
C ILE A 647 -7.86 23.75 16.30
N VAL A 648 -6.95 23.20 17.10
CA VAL A 648 -5.77 23.94 17.59
C VAL A 648 -4.64 23.71 16.59
N ARG A 649 -4.12 24.79 16.00
CA ARG A 649 -2.94 24.76 15.12
C ARG A 649 -1.67 24.87 15.98
N TRP A 650 -0.71 23.99 15.77
CA TRP A 650 0.63 24.11 16.37
C TRP A 650 1.60 24.66 15.32
N GLU A 651 2.33 25.72 15.66
CA GLU A 651 3.48 26.16 14.87
C GLU A 651 4.75 25.40 15.32
N ARG A 652 5.58 25.07 14.33
CA ARG A 652 6.84 24.36 14.48
C ARG A 652 7.90 25.33 15.00
N PHE A 653 8.55 25.02 16.12
CA PHE A 653 9.76 25.75 16.51
C PHE A 653 10.93 25.31 15.62
N GLU A 654 11.58 26.28 14.98
CA GLU A 654 12.90 26.08 14.38
C GLU A 654 13.98 26.00 15.46
N LYS A 655 15.06 25.29 15.13
CA LYS A 655 16.01 24.68 16.07
C LYS A 655 16.96 25.67 16.78
N GLU A 656 16.75 26.99 16.68
CA GLU A 656 17.78 27.97 17.04
C GLU A 656 17.55 28.80 18.32
N ASP A 657 16.39 28.77 18.97
CA ASP A 657 16.14 29.62 20.15
C ASP A 657 16.30 28.94 21.52
N ILE A 658 17.46 28.31 21.76
CA ILE A 658 17.88 27.95 23.13
C ILE A 658 19.24 28.58 23.43
N LYS A 659 19.24 29.83 23.91
CA LYS A 659 20.42 30.40 24.60
C LYS A 659 20.46 29.90 26.05
N VAL A 660 21.47 29.07 26.33
CA VAL A 660 21.79 28.57 27.67
C VAL A 660 22.43 29.70 28.48
N LYS A 661 21.79 30.10 29.60
CA LYS A 661 22.44 30.87 30.66
C LYS A 661 22.54 29.99 31.91
N GLY A 662 23.76 29.58 32.25
CA GLY A 662 24.11 28.99 33.54
C GLY A 662 24.03 27.46 33.62
N ASN A 663 25.01 26.87 34.29
CA ASN A 663 25.27 25.43 34.44
C ASN A 663 24.17 24.65 35.19
N LYS A 664 23.00 24.42 34.57
CA LYS A 664 22.05 23.39 35.02
C LYS A 664 21.35 22.72 33.83
N THR A 665 21.64 21.44 33.62
CA THR A 665 20.89 20.58 32.69
C THR A 665 19.58 20.16 33.37
N ILE A 666 18.44 20.63 32.87
CA ILE A 666 17.11 20.13 33.26
C ILE A 666 16.72 19.06 32.23
N LYS A 667 16.73 17.78 32.61
CA LYS A 667 16.03 16.72 31.88
C LYS A 667 14.71 16.46 32.61
N LYS A 668 13.58 16.80 31.97
CA LYS A 668 12.24 16.43 32.45
C LYS A 668 11.50 15.71 31.32
N LEU A 669 11.16 14.45 31.56
CA LEU A 669 10.15 13.72 30.79
C LEU A 669 9.47 12.75 31.76
N VAL A 670 8.20 12.99 32.06
CA VAL A 670 7.35 12.06 32.81
C VAL A 670 5.99 11.99 32.12
N LEU A 671 5.62 10.79 31.70
CA LEU A 671 4.32 10.39 31.18
C LEU A 671 3.84 9.16 31.95
N VAL A 672 2.72 9.27 32.69
CA VAL A 672 1.75 8.18 33.00
C VAL A 672 0.48 8.86 33.59
N LYS A 673 -0.78 8.38 33.49
CA LYS A 673 -1.35 7.07 33.16
C LYS A 673 -2.81 7.19 32.68
N LYS A 674 -3.19 6.18 31.89
CA LYS A 674 -4.50 5.69 31.43
C LYS A 674 -5.44 5.24 32.57
N GLU A 675 -6.69 5.72 32.62
CA GLU A 675 -7.75 5.11 33.44
C GLU A 675 -8.70 4.27 32.58
N ASN A 676 -8.50 2.95 32.62
CA ASN A 676 -9.55 1.93 32.57
C ASN A 676 -8.94 0.56 32.91
N GLN A 677 -8.63 0.32 34.18
CA GLN A 677 -8.48 -1.01 34.76
C GLN A 677 -8.91 -0.95 36.23
N SER A 678 -9.61 -2.00 36.68
CA SER A 678 -10.17 -2.14 38.02
C SER A 678 -9.13 -2.02 39.13
N CYS A 679 -9.55 -1.44 40.26
CA CYS A 679 -8.76 -1.29 41.47
C CYS A 679 -8.31 -2.64 42.04
N ARG A 680 -7.04 -3.00 41.84
CA ARG A 680 -6.18 -3.66 42.84
C ARG A 680 -4.73 -3.66 42.35
N THR A 681 -3.81 -3.37 43.26
CA THR A 681 -2.34 -3.40 43.12
C THR A 681 -1.66 -2.08 42.70
N ILE A 682 -1.79 -1.06 43.55
CA ILE A 682 -0.79 0.01 43.70
C ILE A 682 -0.02 -0.30 44.97
N PHE A 683 1.17 -0.88 44.85
CA PHE A 683 2.28 -0.74 45.80
C PHE A 683 3.50 -1.38 45.11
N THR A 684 4.68 -0.77 45.26
CA THR A 684 5.99 -1.18 44.71
C THR A 684 6.39 -0.54 43.37
N PHE A 685 6.61 0.78 43.35
CA PHE A 685 7.42 1.43 42.30
C PHE A 685 8.30 2.56 42.87
N PHE A 686 8.94 2.31 44.01
CA PHE A 686 10.04 3.13 44.54
C PHE A 686 11.23 2.19 44.88
N ARG A 687 12.44 2.61 44.51
CA ARG A 687 13.75 1.88 44.40
C ARG A 687 13.94 1.36 42.96
N THR A 688 14.78 1.96 42.11
CA THR A 688 16.21 2.20 42.30
C THR A 688 16.72 3.14 41.19
N PHE A 689 17.15 4.37 41.51
CA PHE A 689 18.03 5.17 40.64
C PHE A 689 19.46 5.04 41.18
N LYS A 690 20.41 4.62 40.34
CA LYS A 690 21.85 4.66 40.66
C LYS A 690 22.54 5.60 39.68
N ILE A 691 23.27 6.55 40.26
CA ILE A 691 24.03 7.64 39.65
C ILE A 691 25.22 7.06 38.88
N ILE A 692 25.48 7.55 37.66
CA ILE A 692 26.81 7.49 37.04
C ILE A 692 27.30 8.93 36.91
N SER A 693 28.33 9.26 37.68
CA SER A 693 29.07 10.51 37.64
C SER A 693 30.00 10.53 36.43
N ALA A 694 30.05 11.65 35.73
CA ALA A 694 31.20 12.05 34.91
C ALA A 694 31.78 13.33 35.53
N THR A 695 33.06 13.29 35.92
CA THR A 695 33.85 14.49 36.24
C THR A 695 34.57 14.96 34.97
N PRO A 696 34.78 16.28 34.79
CA PRO A 696 35.35 16.84 33.57
C PRO A 696 36.86 17.08 33.65
N ALA A 697 37.48 17.17 32.46
CA ALA A 697 38.91 17.29 32.11
C ALA A 697 39.72 15.99 32.21
#